data_AF-A0A8C9VJW2-F1
#
_entry.id   AF-A0A8C9VJW2-F1
#
_cell.length_a   1.000
_cell.length_b   1.000
_cell.length_c   1.000
_cell.angle_alpha   90.00
_cell.angle_beta   90.00
_cell.angle_gamma   90.00
#
_symmetry.space_group_name_H-M   'P 1'
#
loop_
_entity.id
_entity.type
_entity.pdbx_description
1 polymer ?
#
loop_
_entity_poly.entity_id
_entity_poly.type
_entity_poly.pdbx_seq_one_letter_code
_entity_poly.pdbx_strand_id
1 'polypeptide(L)'
;MFYTSIVGVAVRSCGHKVSGACRGGNPRTRWWTPEVRDAVKLKKEFYRAWLAHGTPEAADRYRRAKRSAALAVAAAKTRAWEEFGEAMEEDFRSASKRFWQTVRRLRGGKRCSTNTVYSGSGALLTSAEDVLGRWKEYFEDLLNPSNTPSVEEGDLEGDSSITLAEVAEVVKKLLGGKAPGVDEIRPEFLKSLDVVGLSWLTRLCSIAWSSGKLPLDWQTGVVVPLFKKGDRRLCSNYRGITLLSLPGKVYARVLERRIRPIVEPRIQEEQCGFRPGRGTLDQLYTLTRVLEGSWEFAQPVHMCFVDLEKAFDRGPRGILWGVLCDYGVWGSLLRAVRSLYEQSRSLVRIAGSKSDLFPVHVGLRQGCPLSPILFIIFMDRISRRSQGTEGVCFGGREISSLLFADDVVLLASLSQDLQRALGRFAAECEAAGMRISTSKSEAMVLSRKKVDCPLRVRGELLPQVEEFKYLGVLFTSEGKTERQVHRRIGAASAAMRSLYRSVVVKRELSRKAKLSIYRSIYVPTLTYGHELWIMTERMRSRIQAAEMSFLRRVAGRTLRDRVRSSVTREELGVEPLLLRIERSQLRWLGHLFRMPPGRLPGEVFRACPTGRRPRGRPRTRWRDYVSRLAWERLGVPPEELEEVCGDREVWRTLLGLLPPRPGPG
;
A
#
# COMPACT_ATOMS: atom_id res chain seq x y z
N MET A 1 20.88 -25.64 19.86
CA MET A 1 22.10 -25.07 20.46
C MET A 1 22.35 -23.61 20.11
N PHE A 2 22.13 -23.14 18.86
CA PHE A 2 22.44 -21.75 18.47
C PHE A 2 21.53 -20.70 19.14
N TYR A 3 20.22 -20.94 19.22
CA TYR A 3 19.25 -20.05 19.87
C TYR A 3 19.54 -19.85 21.37
N THR A 4 19.79 -20.95 22.09
CA THR A 4 20.08 -20.94 23.54
C THR A 4 21.34 -20.14 23.86
N SER A 5 22.38 -20.25 23.02
CA SER A 5 23.61 -19.48 23.20
C SER A 5 23.43 -18.00 22.90
N ILE A 6 22.67 -17.63 21.86
CA ILE A 6 22.37 -16.22 21.55
C ILE A 6 21.51 -15.59 22.63
N VAL A 7 20.48 -16.28 23.11
CA VAL A 7 19.62 -15.79 24.20
C VAL A 7 20.43 -15.66 25.49
N GLY A 8 21.29 -16.62 25.81
CA GLY A 8 22.16 -16.56 26.99
C GLY A 8 23.20 -15.43 26.94
N VAL A 9 23.71 -15.08 25.76
CA VAL A 9 24.59 -13.92 25.57
C VAL A 9 23.79 -12.61 25.59
N ALA A 10 22.63 -12.54 24.92
CA ALA A 10 21.79 -11.36 24.90
C ALA A 10 21.21 -10.99 26.29
N VAL A 11 20.85 -11.99 27.10
CA VAL A 11 20.42 -11.80 28.49
C VAL A 11 21.56 -11.22 29.34
N ARG A 12 22.80 -11.70 29.15
CA ARG A 12 23.99 -11.20 29.85
C ARG A 12 24.39 -9.79 29.42
N SER A 13 24.31 -9.48 28.12
CA SER A 13 24.79 -8.19 27.59
C SER A 13 23.75 -7.07 27.62
N CYS A 14 22.45 -7.37 27.60
CA CYS A 14 21.38 -6.36 27.49
C CYS A 14 20.45 -6.27 28.71
N GLY A 15 20.59 -7.19 29.68
CA GLY A 15 19.70 -7.31 30.84
C GLY A 15 18.28 -7.79 30.51
N HIS A 16 17.55 -8.22 31.54
CA HIS A 16 16.14 -8.61 31.40
C HIS A 16 15.26 -7.37 31.22
N LYS A 17 14.58 -7.26 30.08
CA LYS A 17 13.43 -6.38 29.95
C LYS A 17 12.17 -7.23 30.05
N VAL A 18 11.59 -7.28 31.26
CA VAL A 18 10.25 -7.85 31.46
C VAL A 18 9.31 -7.06 30.54
N SER A 19 8.79 -7.71 29.51
CA SER A 19 7.68 -7.18 28.75
C SER A 19 6.52 -7.08 29.73
N GLY A 20 6.34 -5.89 30.31
CA GLY A 20 5.22 -5.62 31.19
C GLY A 20 3.96 -6.14 30.54
N ALA A 21 3.21 -6.96 31.27
CA ALA A 21 1.90 -7.43 30.88
C ALA A 21 1.20 -6.29 30.16
N CYS A 22 0.66 -6.57 28.97
CA CYS A 22 -0.20 -5.62 28.30
C CYS A 22 -1.17 -5.12 29.37
N ARG A 23 -1.03 -3.84 29.77
CA ARG A 23 -2.10 -3.13 30.44
C ARG A 23 -3.20 -2.98 29.40
N GLY A 24 -3.86 -4.09 29.10
CA GLY A 24 -5.20 -4.20 28.55
C GLY A 24 -6.18 -3.75 29.62
N GLY A 25 -5.92 -2.59 30.22
CA GLY A 25 -6.99 -1.80 30.78
C GLY A 25 -7.62 -1.13 29.59
N ASN A 26 -8.82 -1.56 29.21
CA ASN A 26 -9.79 -0.59 28.77
C ASN A 26 -9.75 0.51 29.84
N PRO A 27 -9.30 1.74 29.56
CA PRO A 27 -9.19 2.72 30.61
C PRO A 27 -10.62 2.88 31.13
N ARG A 28 -10.84 2.50 32.40
CA ARG A 28 -11.72 3.33 33.23
C ARG A 28 -11.17 4.72 32.98
N THR A 29 -11.92 5.45 32.17
CA THR A 29 -11.46 6.59 31.40
C THR A 29 -10.64 7.48 32.31
N ARG A 30 -9.43 7.93 31.92
CA ARG A 30 -8.50 8.67 32.83
C ARG A 30 -9.16 9.80 33.63
N TRP A 31 -10.27 10.37 33.12
CA TRP A 31 -11.10 11.36 33.79
C TRP A 31 -12.00 10.83 34.93
N TRP A 32 -12.08 9.52 35.17
CA TRP A 32 -12.88 8.90 36.24
C TRP A 32 -12.08 8.82 37.53
N THR A 33 -11.87 9.97 38.13
CA THR A 33 -11.12 10.14 39.38
C THR A 33 -12.00 9.87 40.61
N PRO A 34 -11.43 9.71 41.82
CA PRO A 34 -12.20 9.63 43.05
C PRO A 34 -13.19 10.79 43.22
N GLU A 35 -12.78 12.02 42.91
CA GLU A 35 -13.62 13.23 43.04
C GLU A 35 -14.86 13.16 42.12
N VAL A 36 -14.69 12.67 40.89
CA VAL A 36 -15.80 12.44 39.96
C VAL A 36 -16.73 11.34 40.47
N ARG A 37 -16.16 10.27 41.03
CA ARG A 37 -16.93 9.15 41.59
C ARG A 37 -17.81 9.63 42.74
N ASP A 38 -17.24 10.41 43.65
CA ASP A 38 -17.93 10.90 44.84
C ASP A 38 -19.01 11.91 44.48
N ALA A 39 -18.74 12.84 43.56
CA ALA A 39 -19.74 13.78 43.05
C ALA A 39 -20.91 13.06 42.33
N VAL A 40 -20.62 12.00 41.57
CA VAL A 40 -21.67 11.19 40.91
C VAL A 40 -22.45 10.34 41.92
N LYS A 41 -21.79 9.83 42.96
CA LYS A 41 -22.43 9.09 44.06
C LYS A 41 -23.41 10.00 44.81
N LEU A 42 -22.97 11.19 45.21
CA LEU A 42 -23.77 12.20 45.89
C LEU A 42 -24.98 12.64 45.05
N LYS A 43 -24.78 12.84 43.73
CA LYS A 43 -25.88 13.10 42.78
C LYS A 43 -26.92 11.97 42.79
N LYS A 44 -26.49 10.70 42.80
CA LYS A 44 -27.40 9.54 42.80
C LYS A 44 -28.16 9.43 44.13
N GLU A 45 -27.51 9.72 45.25
CA GLU A 45 -28.13 9.73 46.58
C GLU A 45 -29.22 10.80 46.66
N PHE A 46 -28.94 12.04 46.26
CA PHE A 46 -29.95 13.10 46.23
C PHE A 46 -31.07 12.87 45.21
N TYR A 47 -30.79 12.18 44.10
CA TYR A 47 -31.83 11.77 43.16
C TYR A 47 -32.80 10.76 43.78
N ARG A 48 -32.28 9.76 44.51
CA ARG A 48 -33.11 8.78 45.24
C ARG A 48 -33.93 9.44 46.34
N ALA A 49 -33.33 10.37 47.09
CA ALA A 49 -34.05 11.13 48.12
C ALA A 49 -35.17 12.00 47.54
N TRP A 50 -34.94 12.64 46.39
CA TRP A 50 -35.99 13.39 45.69
C TRP A 50 -37.13 12.49 45.20
N LEU A 51 -36.83 11.30 44.66
CA LEU A 51 -37.85 10.33 44.25
C LEU A 51 -38.68 9.78 45.43
N ALA A 52 -38.07 9.64 46.61
CA ALA A 52 -38.74 9.09 47.79
C ALA A 52 -39.66 10.09 48.51
N HIS A 53 -39.28 11.37 48.56
CA HIS A 53 -39.96 12.38 49.38
C HIS A 53 -40.65 13.49 48.59
N GLY A 54 -40.31 13.69 47.31
CA GLY A 54 -40.98 14.65 46.42
C GLY A 54 -40.85 16.14 46.78
N THR A 55 -40.06 16.51 47.80
CA THR A 55 -40.04 17.89 48.32
C THR A 55 -39.23 18.88 47.44
N PRO A 56 -39.60 20.18 47.45
CA PRO A 56 -38.83 21.24 46.77
C PRO A 56 -37.36 21.30 47.20
N GLU A 57 -37.07 21.08 48.48
CA GLU A 57 -35.70 21.12 49.04
C GLU A 57 -34.86 19.94 48.52
N ALA A 58 -35.46 18.75 48.42
CA ALA A 58 -34.80 17.57 47.85
C ALA A 58 -34.51 17.78 46.35
N ALA A 59 -35.43 18.41 45.62
CA ALA A 59 -35.23 18.78 44.22
C ALA A 59 -34.08 19.79 44.04
N ASP A 60 -33.93 20.77 44.93
CA ASP A 60 -32.85 21.75 44.92
C ASP A 60 -31.48 21.15 45.27
N ARG A 61 -31.43 20.25 46.25
CA ARG A 61 -30.21 19.49 46.58
C ARG A 61 -29.77 18.64 45.39
N TYR A 62 -30.69 17.94 44.73
CA TYR A 62 -30.39 17.19 43.50
C TYR A 62 -29.90 18.11 42.37
N ARG A 63 -30.55 19.26 42.12
CA ARG A 63 -30.11 20.23 41.09
C ARG A 63 -28.69 20.75 41.35
N ARG A 64 -28.35 21.06 42.60
CA ARG A 64 -26.98 21.46 42.99
C ARG A 64 -25.97 20.34 42.78
N ALA A 65 -26.25 19.13 43.25
CA ALA A 65 -25.36 17.98 43.07
C ALA A 65 -25.21 17.56 41.61
N LYS A 66 -26.26 17.69 40.78
CA LYS A 66 -26.20 17.48 39.34
C LYS A 66 -25.24 18.47 38.66
N ARG A 67 -25.29 19.76 39.03
CA ARG A 67 -24.37 20.78 38.52
C ARG A 67 -22.93 20.52 38.98
N SER A 68 -22.73 20.23 40.26
CA SER A 68 -21.41 19.89 40.82
C SER A 68 -20.79 18.67 40.13
N ALA A 69 -21.55 17.59 39.97
CA ALA A 69 -21.10 16.40 39.24
C ALA A 69 -20.78 16.70 37.76
N ALA A 70 -21.57 17.54 37.10
CA ALA A 70 -21.30 17.96 35.73
C ALA A 70 -20.00 18.77 35.61
N LEU A 71 -19.74 19.70 36.54
CA LEU A 71 -18.50 20.48 36.60
C LEU A 71 -17.29 19.59 36.89
N ALA A 72 -17.38 18.69 37.88
CA ALA A 72 -16.31 17.75 38.21
C ALA A 72 -15.96 16.86 37.00
N VAL A 73 -16.97 16.32 36.31
CA VAL A 73 -16.78 15.53 35.08
C VAL A 73 -16.15 16.37 33.98
N ALA A 74 -16.58 17.62 33.79
CA ALA A 74 -16.03 18.51 32.78
C ALA A 74 -14.55 18.82 33.06
N ALA A 75 -14.22 19.22 34.29
CA ALA A 75 -12.86 19.52 34.74
C ALA A 75 -11.93 18.30 34.60
N ALA A 76 -12.36 17.13 35.08
CA ALA A 76 -11.57 15.91 34.99
C ALA A 76 -11.36 15.45 33.53
N LYS A 77 -12.36 15.64 32.66
CA LYS A 77 -12.21 15.41 31.22
C LYS A 77 -11.21 16.37 30.59
N THR A 78 -11.28 17.66 30.93
CA THR A 78 -10.34 18.68 30.45
C THR A 78 -8.90 18.32 30.84
N ARG A 79 -8.66 18.05 32.13
CA ARG A 79 -7.33 17.66 32.63
C ARG A 79 -6.78 16.40 31.95
N ALA A 80 -7.58 15.34 31.86
CA ALA A 80 -7.17 14.10 31.20
C ALA A 80 -6.83 14.31 29.70
N TRP A 81 -7.45 15.30 29.06
CA TRP A 81 -7.19 15.67 27.68
C TRP A 81 -5.96 16.57 27.51
N GLU A 82 -5.66 17.40 28.51
CA GLU A 82 -4.45 18.23 28.57
C GLU A 82 -3.22 17.34 28.76
N GLU A 83 -3.22 16.47 29.78
CA GLU A 83 -2.17 15.48 30.03
C GLU A 83 -1.90 14.60 28.80
N PHE A 84 -2.96 14.24 28.06
CA PHE A 84 -2.82 13.49 26.82
C PHE A 84 -2.09 14.30 25.73
N GLY A 85 -2.42 15.58 25.61
CA GLY A 85 -1.78 16.49 24.65
C GLY A 85 -0.30 16.71 24.98
N GLU A 86 0.02 16.95 26.25
CA GLU A 86 1.39 17.11 26.74
C GLU A 86 2.23 15.85 26.51
N ALA A 87 1.70 14.67 26.85
CA ALA A 87 2.37 13.40 26.60
C ALA A 87 2.60 13.16 25.10
N MET A 88 1.66 13.55 24.24
CA MET A 88 1.85 13.47 22.79
C MET A 88 2.93 14.45 22.29
N GLU A 89 3.04 15.64 22.87
CA GLU A 89 4.09 16.61 22.53
C GLU A 89 5.47 16.13 23.00
N GLU A 90 5.54 15.53 24.18
CA GLU A 90 6.75 14.89 24.69
C GLU A 90 7.18 13.72 23.78
N ASP A 91 6.24 12.84 23.40
CA ASP A 91 6.48 11.77 22.45
C ASP A 91 6.94 12.34 21.09
N PHE A 92 6.41 13.49 20.64
CA PHE A 92 6.86 14.13 19.41
C PHE A 92 8.32 14.59 19.47
N ARG A 93 8.74 15.16 20.61
CA ARG A 93 10.11 15.67 20.83
C ARG A 93 11.13 14.56 21.08
N SER A 94 10.80 13.59 21.92
CA SER A 94 11.75 12.60 22.44
C SER A 94 11.61 11.20 21.84
N ALA A 95 10.40 10.85 21.36
CA ALA A 95 10.07 9.47 21.00
C ALA A 95 9.16 9.40 19.75
N SER A 96 9.60 9.98 18.62
CA SER A 96 8.83 10.10 17.37
C SER A 96 8.10 8.81 16.95
N LYS A 97 8.69 7.64 17.19
CA LYS A 97 8.04 6.33 16.94
C LYS A 97 6.75 6.12 17.75
N ARG A 98 6.73 6.50 19.04
CA ARG A 98 5.55 6.42 19.91
C ARG A 98 4.47 7.41 19.48
N PHE A 99 4.87 8.64 19.16
CA PHE A 99 3.97 9.65 18.58
C PHE A 99 3.21 9.10 17.37
N TRP A 100 3.93 8.55 16.38
CA TRP A 100 3.31 8.00 15.18
C TRP A 100 2.47 6.73 15.43
N GLN A 101 2.82 5.92 16.42
CA GLN A 101 1.99 4.80 16.86
C GLN A 101 0.66 5.28 17.46
N THR A 102 0.69 6.33 18.27
CA THR A 102 -0.51 6.96 18.85
C THR A 102 -1.38 7.58 17.76
N VAL A 103 -0.80 8.36 16.84
CA VAL A 103 -1.54 8.92 15.68
C VAL A 103 -2.18 7.81 14.84
N ARG A 104 -1.47 6.72 14.57
CA ARG A 104 -2.02 5.57 13.82
C ARG A 104 -3.19 4.91 14.55
N ARG A 105 -3.10 4.79 15.88
CA ARG A 105 -4.16 4.23 16.73
C ARG A 105 -5.41 5.11 16.72
N LEU A 106 -5.25 6.42 16.84
CA LEU A 106 -6.34 7.39 16.79
C LEU A 106 -7.09 7.31 15.45
N ARG A 107 -6.35 7.22 14.33
CA ARG A 107 -6.94 7.06 12.99
C ARG A 107 -7.62 5.71 12.78
N GLY A 108 -7.09 4.65 13.38
CA GLY A 108 -7.56 3.27 13.21
C GLY A 108 -8.78 2.89 14.05
N GLY A 109 -9.21 3.76 14.98
CA GLY A 109 -10.30 3.49 15.92
C GLY A 109 -10.00 2.36 16.92
N LYS A 110 -11.02 1.92 17.66
CA LYS A 110 -10.91 0.72 18.50
C LYS A 110 -10.66 -0.49 17.59
N ARG A 111 -9.55 -1.20 17.80
CA ARG A 111 -9.38 -2.53 17.22
C ARG A 111 -10.34 -3.46 17.98
N CYS A 112 -11.43 -3.89 17.36
CA CYS A 112 -12.11 -5.10 17.82
C CYS A 112 -11.08 -6.23 17.76
N SER A 113 -10.92 -6.95 18.86
CA SER A 113 -10.10 -8.16 18.86
C SER A 113 -10.72 -9.16 17.89
N THR A 114 -9.89 -9.87 17.15
CA THR A 114 -10.31 -10.99 16.29
C THR A 114 -10.57 -12.23 17.16
N ASN A 115 -11.35 -12.06 18.23
CA ASN A 115 -11.68 -13.13 19.15
C ASN A 115 -12.94 -13.88 18.69
N THR A 116 -13.52 -13.48 17.55
CA THR A 116 -14.71 -14.12 17.00
C THR A 116 -14.61 -14.23 15.49
N VAL A 117 -14.80 -15.43 14.95
CA VAL A 117 -14.81 -15.71 13.50
C VAL A 117 -15.94 -16.69 13.16
N TYR A 118 -16.43 -16.65 11.93
CA TYR A 118 -17.39 -17.67 11.47
C TYR A 118 -16.65 -18.96 11.10
N SER A 119 -17.24 -20.09 11.50
CA SER A 119 -16.87 -21.43 11.04
C SER A 119 -17.18 -21.60 9.54
N GLY A 120 -16.72 -22.69 8.93
CA GLY A 120 -17.05 -23.04 7.54
C GLY A 120 -18.57 -23.18 7.29
N SER A 121 -19.33 -23.60 8.30
CA SER A 121 -20.79 -23.77 8.27
C SER A 121 -21.58 -22.50 8.66
N GLY A 122 -20.90 -21.40 8.98
CA GLY A 122 -21.52 -20.10 9.30
C GLY A 122 -21.82 -19.85 10.78
N ALA A 123 -21.54 -20.81 11.68
CA ALA A 123 -21.67 -20.59 13.13
C ALA A 123 -20.57 -19.67 13.67
N LEU A 124 -20.89 -18.83 14.67
CA LEU A 124 -19.95 -17.88 15.27
C LEU A 124 -19.09 -18.56 16.35
N LEU A 125 -17.79 -18.66 16.11
CA LEU A 125 -16.80 -19.16 17.05
C LEU A 125 -16.32 -18.04 17.97
N THR A 126 -16.17 -18.33 19.26
CA THR A 126 -15.79 -17.34 20.29
C THR A 126 -14.66 -17.80 21.21
N SER A 127 -14.39 -19.12 21.29
CA SER A 127 -13.27 -19.66 22.05
C SER A 127 -11.94 -19.39 21.32
N ALA A 128 -10.85 -19.18 22.07
CA ALA A 128 -9.55 -18.88 21.47
C ALA A 128 -9.00 -20.06 20.65
N GLU A 129 -9.26 -21.29 21.08
CA GLU A 129 -8.83 -22.52 20.41
C GLU A 129 -9.61 -22.75 19.12
N ASP A 130 -10.95 -22.63 19.13
CA ASP A 130 -11.77 -22.79 17.93
C ASP A 130 -11.46 -21.73 16.88
N VAL A 131 -11.26 -20.48 17.33
CA VAL A 131 -10.85 -19.39 16.45
C VAL A 131 -9.51 -19.73 15.80
N LEU A 132 -8.51 -20.15 16.58
CA LEU A 132 -7.18 -20.51 16.07
C LEU A 132 -7.23 -21.72 15.12
N GLY A 133 -8.01 -22.75 15.45
CA GLY A 133 -8.25 -23.92 14.61
C GLY A 133 -8.89 -23.54 13.27
N ARG A 134 -9.92 -22.67 13.30
CA ARG A 134 -10.56 -22.15 12.09
C ARG A 134 -9.60 -21.39 11.19
N TRP A 135 -8.68 -20.63 11.78
CA TRP A 135 -7.65 -19.92 11.03
C TRP A 135 -6.62 -20.86 10.41
N LYS A 136 -6.20 -21.90 11.13
CA LYS A 136 -5.34 -22.96 10.60
C LYS A 136 -6.00 -23.62 9.40
N GLU A 137 -7.21 -24.16 9.58
CA GLU A 137 -8.02 -24.80 8.53
C GLU A 137 -8.12 -23.90 7.27
N TYR A 138 -8.52 -22.63 7.44
CA TYR A 138 -8.64 -21.70 6.32
C TYR A 138 -7.34 -21.51 5.53
N PHE A 139 -6.18 -21.39 6.20
CA PHE A 139 -4.90 -21.21 5.51
C PHE A 139 -4.33 -22.51 4.97
N GLU A 140 -4.60 -23.64 5.63
CA GLU A 140 -4.23 -24.97 5.16
C GLU A 140 -4.96 -25.30 3.86
N ASP A 141 -6.29 -25.11 3.81
CA ASP A 141 -7.09 -25.30 2.59
C ASP A 141 -6.63 -24.37 1.45
N LEU A 142 -6.32 -23.12 1.79
CA LEU A 142 -5.89 -22.13 0.81
C LEU A 142 -4.54 -22.49 0.17
N LEU A 143 -3.63 -23.06 0.95
CA LEU A 143 -2.25 -23.31 0.56
C LEU A 143 -1.99 -24.76 0.09
N ASN A 144 -3.03 -25.60 0.08
CA ASN A 144 -2.97 -27.01 -0.33
C ASN A 144 -4.20 -27.45 -1.17
N PRO A 145 -4.53 -26.82 -2.31
CA PRO A 145 -5.55 -27.33 -3.21
C PRO A 145 -5.09 -28.63 -3.89
N SER A 146 -6.02 -29.55 -4.12
CA SER A 146 -5.80 -30.87 -4.70
C SER A 146 -5.46 -30.81 -6.20
N ASN A 147 -4.17 -30.71 -6.53
CA ASN A 147 -3.49 -31.33 -7.70
C ASN A 147 -2.10 -30.71 -7.88
N THR A 148 -1.07 -31.55 -8.04
CA THR A 148 0.28 -31.13 -8.40
C THR A 148 0.90 -32.15 -9.34
N PRO A 149 1.19 -31.80 -10.60
CA PRO A 149 2.03 -32.62 -11.47
C PRO A 149 3.51 -32.46 -11.11
N SER A 150 4.25 -33.57 -11.11
CA SER A 150 5.70 -33.64 -11.01
C SER A 150 6.35 -33.56 -12.40
N VAL A 151 7.54 -32.97 -12.48
CA VAL A 151 8.35 -32.90 -13.72
C VAL A 151 9.77 -33.35 -13.37
N GLU A 152 10.35 -34.22 -14.22
CA GLU A 152 11.68 -34.81 -14.06
C GLU A 152 12.83 -33.91 -14.58
N GLU A 153 14.04 -34.28 -14.20
CA GLU A 153 15.25 -33.46 -14.10
C GLU A 153 16.18 -33.53 -15.32
N GLY A 154 16.99 -32.49 -15.48
CA GLY A 154 18.24 -32.51 -16.25
C GLY A 154 19.29 -31.70 -15.50
N ASP A 155 20.45 -32.30 -15.25
CA ASP A 155 21.56 -31.72 -14.50
C ASP A 155 22.69 -31.31 -15.45
N LEU A 156 23.14 -30.04 -15.38
CA LEU A 156 24.44 -29.58 -15.87
C LEU A 156 24.95 -28.36 -15.07
N GLU A 157 26.26 -28.14 -15.23
CA GLU A 157 27.30 -27.45 -14.44
C GLU A 157 26.98 -26.27 -13.50
N GLY A 158 27.77 -26.21 -12.43
CA GLY A 158 27.52 -25.45 -11.20
C GLY A 158 27.99 -24.00 -11.21
N ASP A 159 27.13 -23.13 -10.67
CA ASP A 159 27.44 -21.74 -10.34
C ASP A 159 28.38 -21.62 -9.11
N SER A 160 29.05 -20.47 -9.02
CA SER A 160 29.91 -20.09 -7.89
C SER A 160 29.20 -20.14 -6.51
N SER A 161 29.96 -20.50 -5.48
CA SER A 161 29.47 -20.57 -4.09
C SER A 161 29.01 -19.20 -3.54
N ILE A 162 28.21 -19.20 -2.46
CA ILE A 162 27.77 -17.95 -1.80
C ILE A 162 28.95 -17.30 -1.06
N THR A 163 29.17 -16.02 -1.32
CA THR A 163 30.29 -15.26 -0.76
C THR A 163 29.93 -14.52 0.52
N LEU A 164 30.96 -14.18 1.32
CA LEU A 164 30.79 -13.35 2.52
C LEU A 164 30.25 -11.96 2.19
N ALA A 165 30.70 -11.36 1.08
CA ALA A 165 30.29 -10.04 0.64
C ALA A 165 28.78 -9.96 0.34
N GLU A 166 28.24 -10.96 -0.37
CA GLU A 166 26.80 -11.04 -0.67
C GLU A 166 25.96 -11.06 0.62
N VAL A 167 26.34 -11.89 1.59
CA VAL A 167 25.64 -12.04 2.87
C VAL A 167 25.76 -10.77 3.70
N ALA A 168 26.95 -10.21 3.84
CA ALA A 168 27.20 -8.99 4.60
C ALA A 168 26.38 -7.81 4.06
N GLU A 169 26.28 -7.65 2.74
CA GLU A 169 25.50 -6.58 2.12
C GLU A 169 23.99 -6.77 2.35
N VAL A 170 23.49 -8.01 2.34
CA VAL A 170 22.10 -8.31 2.69
C VAL A 170 21.81 -7.98 4.15
N VAL A 171 22.67 -8.42 5.08
CA VAL A 171 22.52 -8.17 6.53
C VAL A 171 22.51 -6.67 6.82
N LYS A 172 23.45 -5.92 6.22
CA LYS A 172 23.52 -4.45 6.37
C LYS A 172 22.21 -3.76 5.98
N LYS A 173 21.56 -4.21 4.90
CA LYS A 173 20.31 -3.65 4.38
C LYS A 173 19.04 -4.16 5.08
N LEU A 174 19.13 -5.06 6.06
CA LEU A 174 17.95 -5.48 6.83
C LEU A 174 17.28 -4.27 7.51
N LEU A 175 15.95 -4.26 7.59
CA LEU A 175 15.24 -3.18 8.28
C LEU A 175 15.05 -3.55 9.75
N GLY A 176 15.42 -2.66 10.67
CA GLY A 176 15.17 -2.83 12.11
C GLY A 176 13.69 -2.76 12.48
N GLY A 177 13.35 -3.27 13.66
CA GLY A 177 12.03 -3.21 14.27
C GLY A 177 10.97 -4.07 13.58
N LYS A 178 11.40 -5.08 12.80
CA LYS A 178 10.51 -6.03 12.12
C LYS A 178 10.21 -7.23 13.02
N ALA A 179 9.05 -7.84 12.81
CA ALA A 179 8.65 -9.04 13.53
C ALA A 179 9.53 -10.23 13.12
N PRO A 180 9.96 -11.07 14.07
CA PRO A 180 10.74 -12.26 13.77
C PRO A 180 9.85 -13.41 13.24
N GLY A 181 10.49 -14.44 12.70
CA GLY A 181 9.86 -15.69 12.27
C GLY A 181 9.74 -16.69 13.43
N VAL A 182 9.81 -17.99 13.10
CA VAL A 182 9.76 -19.07 14.10
C VAL A 182 10.97 -19.07 15.04
N ASP A 183 12.09 -18.55 14.55
CA ASP A 183 13.38 -18.46 15.26
C ASP A 183 13.42 -17.37 16.34
N GLU A 184 12.42 -16.47 16.36
CA GLU A 184 12.34 -15.28 17.21
C GLU A 184 13.57 -14.33 17.10
N ILE A 185 14.42 -14.51 16.08
CA ILE A 185 15.61 -13.68 15.82
C ILE A 185 15.19 -12.38 15.14
N ARG A 186 15.60 -11.25 15.74
CA ARG A 186 15.31 -9.92 15.18
C ARG A 186 16.44 -9.42 14.28
N PRO A 187 16.15 -8.52 13.31
CA PRO A 187 17.15 -7.93 12.43
C PRO A 187 18.37 -7.34 13.13
N GLU A 188 18.17 -6.77 14.32
CA GLU A 188 19.22 -6.15 15.12
C GLU A 188 20.33 -7.13 15.51
N PHE A 189 19.98 -8.40 15.81
CA PHE A 189 20.94 -9.42 16.20
C PHE A 189 21.90 -9.79 15.07
N LEU A 190 21.40 -9.91 13.83
CA LEU A 190 22.27 -10.18 12.68
C LEU A 190 23.12 -8.97 12.32
N LYS A 191 22.59 -7.76 12.51
CA LYS A 191 23.34 -6.52 12.24
C LYS A 191 24.49 -6.27 13.22
N SER A 192 24.42 -6.83 14.42
CA SER A 192 25.50 -6.75 15.41
C SER A 192 26.54 -7.85 15.26
N LEU A 193 26.41 -8.74 14.27
CA LEU A 193 27.43 -9.76 14.02
C LEU A 193 28.72 -9.11 13.52
N ASP A 194 29.83 -9.58 14.06
CA ASP A 194 31.17 -9.30 13.58
C ASP A 194 31.52 -10.17 12.36
N VAL A 195 32.77 -10.07 11.89
CA VAL A 195 33.26 -10.83 10.72
C VAL A 195 33.13 -12.34 10.96
N VAL A 196 33.40 -12.81 12.18
CA VAL A 196 33.29 -14.22 12.54
C VAL A 196 31.84 -14.68 12.46
N GLY A 197 30.90 -13.95 13.08
CA GLY A 197 29.47 -14.25 13.02
C GLY A 197 28.91 -14.25 11.58
N LEU A 198 29.34 -13.30 10.76
CA LEU A 198 28.98 -13.27 9.34
C LEU A 198 29.56 -14.46 8.56
N SER A 199 30.79 -14.88 8.86
CA SER A 199 31.40 -16.05 8.22
C SER A 199 30.63 -17.35 8.50
N TRP A 200 30.12 -17.53 9.71
CA TRP A 200 29.26 -18.67 10.06
C TRP A 200 27.93 -18.63 9.31
N LEU A 201 27.29 -17.46 9.24
CA LEU A 201 26.05 -17.29 8.49
C LEU A 201 26.28 -17.57 6.99
N THR A 202 27.38 -17.10 6.42
CA THR A 202 27.77 -17.41 5.05
C THR A 202 28.00 -18.89 4.84
N ARG A 203 28.71 -19.57 5.75
CA ARG A 203 28.91 -21.01 5.68
C ARG A 203 27.59 -21.78 5.66
N LEU A 204 26.61 -21.38 6.48
CA LEU A 204 25.27 -21.97 6.47
C LEU A 204 24.57 -21.77 5.11
N CYS A 205 24.63 -20.56 4.54
CA CYS A 205 24.12 -20.28 3.20
C CYS A 205 24.80 -21.14 2.13
N SER A 206 26.13 -21.31 2.20
CA SER A 206 26.89 -22.11 1.22
C SER A 206 26.60 -23.61 1.33
N ILE A 207 26.36 -24.12 2.55
CA ILE A 207 25.90 -25.51 2.75
C ILE A 207 24.50 -25.67 2.16
N ALA A 208 23.58 -24.74 2.43
CA ALA A 208 22.23 -24.76 1.87
C ALA A 208 22.24 -24.74 0.32
N TRP A 209 23.12 -23.91 -0.26
CA TRP A 209 23.34 -23.80 -1.70
C TRP A 209 23.86 -25.09 -2.33
N SER A 210 24.94 -25.64 -1.78
CA SER A 210 25.62 -26.83 -2.34
C SER A 210 24.82 -28.12 -2.14
N SER A 211 24.23 -28.30 -0.96
CA SER A 211 23.48 -29.52 -0.63
C SER A 211 22.04 -29.51 -1.14
N GLY A 212 21.49 -28.35 -1.48
CA GLY A 212 20.05 -28.19 -1.77
C GLY A 212 19.14 -28.46 -0.57
N LYS A 213 19.69 -28.60 0.65
CA LYS A 213 18.94 -28.90 1.87
C LYS A 213 18.93 -27.70 2.81
N LEU A 214 17.76 -27.39 3.37
CA LEU A 214 17.58 -26.27 4.28
C LEU A 214 17.32 -26.71 5.73
N PRO A 215 17.76 -25.94 6.73
CA PRO A 215 17.32 -26.13 8.12
C PRO A 215 15.80 -26.02 8.24
N LEU A 216 15.20 -26.79 9.15
CA LEU A 216 13.75 -26.81 9.37
C LEU A 216 13.18 -25.41 9.67
N ASP A 217 13.90 -24.59 10.42
CA ASP A 217 13.52 -23.21 10.75
C ASP A 217 13.41 -22.30 9.50
N TRP A 218 14.16 -22.60 8.43
CA TRP A 218 14.12 -21.85 7.16
C TRP A 218 12.96 -22.29 6.27
N GLN A 219 12.54 -23.54 6.46
CA GLN A 219 11.38 -24.13 5.79
C GLN A 219 10.05 -23.76 6.48
N THR A 220 10.11 -23.31 7.74
CA THR A 220 8.92 -23.02 8.56
C THR A 220 8.53 -21.53 8.54
N GLY A 221 7.31 -21.24 8.10
CA GLY A 221 6.73 -19.90 8.07
C GLY A 221 5.71 -19.65 9.18
N VAL A 222 5.68 -18.43 9.73
CA VAL A 222 4.62 -17.99 10.66
C VAL A 222 3.64 -17.07 9.92
N VAL A 223 2.45 -17.57 9.63
CA VAL A 223 1.38 -16.81 8.95
C VAL A 223 0.67 -15.91 9.95
N VAL A 224 0.66 -14.61 9.67
CA VAL A 224 -0.05 -13.60 10.46
C VAL A 224 -1.18 -13.00 9.63
N PRO A 225 -2.45 -13.19 10.01
CA PRO A 225 -3.58 -12.63 9.28
C PRO A 225 -3.67 -11.10 9.45
N LEU A 226 -3.73 -10.38 8.35
CA LEU A 226 -3.92 -8.93 8.32
C LEU A 226 -5.26 -8.60 7.66
N PHE A 227 -6.14 -7.92 8.41
CA PHE A 227 -7.44 -7.51 7.92
C PHE A 227 -7.33 -6.56 6.71
N LYS A 228 -8.03 -6.88 5.61
CA LYS A 228 -8.07 -6.08 4.37
C LYS A 228 -9.27 -5.14 4.35
N LYS A 229 -10.49 -5.67 4.22
CA LYS A 229 -11.77 -4.93 4.10
C LYS A 229 -12.96 -5.88 4.35
N GLY A 230 -14.16 -5.34 4.59
CA GLY A 230 -15.39 -6.15 4.76
C GLY A 230 -15.68 -6.55 6.22
N ASP A 231 -16.41 -7.65 6.41
CA ASP A 231 -16.67 -8.20 7.74
C ASP A 231 -15.40 -8.82 8.33
N ARG A 232 -15.05 -8.43 9.56
CA ARG A 232 -13.87 -8.92 10.30
C ARG A 232 -14.02 -10.36 10.79
N ARG A 233 -15.23 -10.90 10.80
CA ARG A 233 -15.51 -12.28 11.24
C ARG A 233 -15.24 -13.31 10.14
N LEU A 234 -15.08 -12.88 8.89
CA LEU A 234 -14.80 -13.73 7.74
C LEU A 234 -13.30 -13.82 7.47
N CYS A 235 -12.74 -15.04 7.47
CA CYS A 235 -11.31 -15.27 7.24
C CYS A 235 -10.87 -14.85 5.82
N SER A 236 -11.77 -14.93 4.83
CA SER A 236 -11.52 -14.50 3.44
C SER A 236 -11.21 -13.01 3.28
N ASN A 237 -11.58 -12.18 4.27
CA ASN A 237 -11.31 -10.75 4.31
C ASN A 237 -9.93 -10.39 4.87
N TYR A 238 -9.09 -11.40 5.14
CA TYR A 238 -7.74 -11.25 5.67
C TYR A 238 -6.71 -11.73 4.66
N ARG A 239 -5.51 -11.14 4.78
CA ARG A 239 -4.33 -11.48 4.03
C ARG A 239 -3.30 -12.15 4.95
N GLY A 240 -2.85 -13.35 4.62
CA GLY A 240 -1.83 -14.05 5.40
C GLY A 240 -0.44 -13.55 5.05
N ILE A 241 0.24 -12.86 5.96
CA ILE A 241 1.66 -12.52 5.79
C ILE A 241 2.52 -13.59 6.45
N THR A 242 3.36 -14.24 5.66
CA THR A 242 4.30 -15.25 6.14
C THR A 242 5.59 -14.59 6.65
N LEU A 243 5.89 -14.80 7.93
CA LEU A 243 7.16 -14.40 8.54
C LEU A 243 8.12 -15.57 8.50
N LEU A 244 9.21 -15.43 7.77
CA LEU A 244 10.31 -16.40 7.70
C LEU A 244 11.30 -16.19 8.83
N SER A 245 12.02 -17.26 9.19
CA SER A 245 13.26 -17.13 9.96
C SER A 245 14.21 -16.13 9.29
N LEU A 246 14.94 -15.40 10.11
CA LEU A 246 15.75 -14.30 9.64
C LEU A 246 16.96 -14.79 8.81
N PRO A 247 17.69 -15.85 9.19
CA PRO A 247 18.72 -16.43 8.34
C PRO A 247 18.15 -16.97 7.01
N GLY A 248 17.00 -17.66 7.04
CA GLY A 248 16.32 -18.10 5.81
C GLY A 248 15.89 -16.93 4.90
N LYS A 249 15.51 -15.79 5.49
CA LYS A 249 15.23 -14.55 4.76
C LYS A 249 16.49 -13.93 4.14
N VAL A 250 17.64 -14.00 4.82
CA VAL A 250 18.93 -13.58 4.27
C VAL A 250 19.27 -14.45 3.05
N TYR A 251 19.18 -15.77 3.18
CA TYR A 251 19.41 -16.70 2.07
C TYR A 251 18.48 -16.43 0.88
N ALA A 252 17.16 -16.30 1.12
CA ALA A 252 16.19 -15.97 0.05
C ALA A 252 16.50 -14.63 -0.64
N ARG A 253 17.05 -13.65 0.09
CA ARG A 253 17.47 -12.37 -0.49
C ARG A 253 18.75 -12.50 -1.32
N VAL A 254 19.70 -13.34 -0.92
CA VAL A 254 20.90 -13.63 -1.73
C VAL A 254 20.47 -14.26 -3.05
N LEU A 255 19.59 -15.26 -3.03
CA LEU A 255 19.06 -15.88 -4.25
C LEU A 255 18.33 -14.88 -5.15
N GLU A 256 17.51 -13.99 -4.57
CA GLU A 256 16.82 -12.93 -5.33
C GLU A 256 17.80 -12.03 -6.07
N ARG A 257 18.92 -11.66 -5.44
CA ARG A 257 19.97 -10.85 -6.07
C ARG A 257 20.71 -11.57 -7.19
N ARG A 258 20.83 -12.89 -7.13
CA ARG A 258 21.41 -13.70 -8.22
C ARG A 258 20.43 -13.86 -9.38
N ILE A 259 19.13 -14.04 -9.10
CA ILE A 259 18.10 -14.18 -10.15
C ILE A 259 17.82 -12.85 -10.85
N ARG A 260 17.82 -11.73 -10.13
CA ARG A 260 17.37 -10.42 -10.64
C ARG A 260 18.07 -10.01 -11.94
N PRO A 261 19.40 -10.05 -12.07
CA PRO A 261 20.08 -9.70 -13.32
C PRO A 261 19.73 -10.61 -14.51
N ILE A 262 19.43 -11.88 -14.24
CA ILE A 262 19.11 -12.88 -15.27
C ILE A 262 17.72 -12.64 -15.86
N VAL A 263 16.72 -12.40 -15.01
CA VAL A 263 15.32 -12.33 -15.46
C VAL A 263 14.88 -10.91 -15.82
N GLU A 264 15.45 -9.86 -15.20
CA GLU A 264 14.96 -8.48 -15.37
C GLU A 264 15.00 -7.97 -16.82
N PRO A 265 16.05 -8.25 -17.64
CA PRO A 265 16.08 -7.87 -19.05
C PRO A 265 15.04 -8.61 -19.91
N ARG A 266 14.56 -9.77 -19.44
CA ARG A 266 13.61 -10.61 -20.17
C ARG A 266 12.14 -10.28 -19.88
N ILE A 267 11.84 -9.49 -18.84
CA ILE A 267 10.47 -9.12 -18.48
C ILE A 267 9.97 -8.00 -19.39
N GLN A 268 8.78 -8.17 -19.98
CA GLN A 268 8.17 -7.19 -20.89
C GLN A 268 7.94 -5.85 -20.20
N GLU A 269 7.99 -4.76 -20.95
CA GLU A 269 7.89 -3.40 -20.40
C GLU A 269 6.51 -3.12 -19.79
N GLU A 270 5.48 -3.78 -20.30
CA GLU A 270 4.09 -3.72 -19.85
C GLU A 270 3.93 -4.22 -18.40
N GLN A 271 4.87 -5.00 -17.85
CA GLN A 271 4.91 -5.39 -16.45
C GLN A 271 5.77 -4.41 -15.63
N CYS A 272 5.14 -3.60 -14.78
CA CYS A 272 5.82 -2.60 -13.95
C CYS A 272 5.96 -2.99 -12.46
N GLY A 273 5.19 -3.97 -11.98
CA GLY A 273 5.13 -4.32 -10.57
C GLY A 273 6.48 -4.83 -10.04
N PHE A 274 6.87 -4.41 -8.83
CA PHE A 274 8.09 -4.87 -8.13
C PHE A 274 9.43 -4.73 -8.89
N ARG A 275 9.49 -3.95 -9.97
CA ARG A 275 10.70 -3.75 -10.76
C ARG A 275 11.42 -2.44 -10.38
N PRO A 276 12.76 -2.41 -10.45
CA PRO A 276 13.52 -1.19 -10.25
C PRO A 276 13.20 -0.17 -11.36
N GLY A 277 13.12 1.11 -10.99
CA GLY A 277 12.86 2.22 -11.93
C GLY A 277 11.44 2.27 -12.50
N ARG A 278 10.54 1.39 -12.05
CA ARG A 278 9.14 1.29 -12.50
C ARG A 278 8.17 1.59 -11.38
N GLY A 279 7.38 2.64 -11.54
CA GLY A 279 6.42 3.12 -10.56
C GLY A 279 4.97 2.82 -10.93
N THR A 280 4.05 3.00 -9.98
CA THR A 280 2.61 3.02 -10.32
C THR A 280 2.29 4.19 -11.26
N LEU A 281 3.03 5.29 -11.14
CA LEU A 281 2.84 6.49 -11.96
C LEU A 281 3.09 6.19 -13.45
N ASP A 282 4.03 5.32 -13.78
CA ASP A 282 4.36 4.92 -15.15
C ASP A 282 3.14 4.29 -15.85
N GLN A 283 2.49 3.34 -15.19
CA GLN A 283 1.28 2.68 -15.72
C GLN A 283 0.09 3.62 -15.77
N LEU A 284 -0.09 4.42 -14.71
CA LEU A 284 -1.15 5.40 -14.66
C LEU A 284 -1.01 6.43 -15.77
N TYR A 285 0.21 6.93 -16.01
CA TYR A 285 0.52 7.87 -17.08
C TYR A 285 0.25 7.25 -18.45
N THR A 286 0.72 6.03 -18.67
CA THR A 286 0.51 5.31 -19.93
C THR A 286 -0.98 5.17 -20.25
N LEU A 287 -1.75 4.65 -19.30
CA LEU A 287 -3.20 4.51 -19.47
C LEU A 287 -3.87 5.87 -19.69
N THR A 288 -3.54 6.89 -18.88
CA THR A 288 -4.10 8.25 -19.05
C THR A 288 -3.80 8.81 -20.44
N ARG A 289 -2.59 8.63 -20.97
CA ARG A 289 -2.22 9.12 -22.31
C ARG A 289 -2.93 8.39 -23.43
N VAL A 290 -3.08 7.07 -23.34
CA VAL A 290 -3.86 6.27 -24.29
C VAL A 290 -5.32 6.76 -24.31
N LEU A 291 -5.94 6.93 -23.14
CA LEU A 291 -7.33 7.39 -23.02
C LEU A 291 -7.52 8.83 -23.50
N GLU A 292 -6.59 9.72 -23.17
CA GLU A 292 -6.61 11.12 -23.61
C GLU A 292 -6.52 11.23 -25.14
N GLY A 293 -5.58 10.50 -25.76
CA GLY A 293 -5.46 10.46 -27.20
C GLY A 293 -6.69 9.84 -27.88
N SER A 294 -7.17 8.70 -27.38
CA SER A 294 -8.34 8.04 -27.96
C SER A 294 -9.59 8.93 -27.89
N TRP A 295 -9.79 9.65 -26.77
CA TRP A 295 -10.87 10.64 -26.65
C TRP A 295 -10.75 11.77 -27.68
N GLU A 296 -9.53 12.29 -27.87
CA GLU A 296 -9.25 13.37 -28.80
C GLU A 296 -9.60 13.00 -30.25
N PHE A 297 -9.24 11.79 -30.68
CA PHE A 297 -9.49 11.27 -32.02
C PHE A 297 -10.80 10.50 -32.16
N ALA A 298 -11.67 10.54 -31.13
CA ALA A 298 -12.96 9.86 -31.08
C ALA A 298 -12.89 8.35 -31.36
N GLN A 299 -11.83 7.72 -30.90
CA GLN A 299 -11.66 6.28 -30.92
C GLN A 299 -12.10 5.71 -29.58
N PRO A 300 -13.00 4.72 -29.56
CA PRO A 300 -13.37 4.07 -28.31
C PRO A 300 -12.21 3.21 -27.79
N VAL A 301 -12.10 3.11 -26.47
CA VAL A 301 -11.19 2.17 -25.80
C VAL A 301 -12.01 1.29 -24.88
N HIS A 302 -11.98 -0.01 -25.15
CA HIS A 302 -12.59 -1.02 -24.32
C HIS A 302 -11.54 -1.53 -23.35
N MET A 303 -11.87 -1.59 -22.07
CA MET A 303 -10.97 -1.98 -21.00
C MET A 303 -11.58 -3.08 -20.16
N CYS A 304 -10.77 -4.08 -19.80
CA CYS A 304 -11.12 -5.07 -18.79
C CYS A 304 -10.10 -5.00 -17.65
N PHE A 305 -10.56 -4.63 -16.46
CA PHE A 305 -9.75 -4.66 -15.25
C PHE A 305 -9.91 -6.04 -14.61
N VAL A 306 -8.85 -6.85 -14.65
CA VAL A 306 -8.88 -8.24 -14.21
C VAL A 306 -8.40 -8.32 -12.76
N ASP A 307 -9.21 -8.95 -11.90
CA ASP A 307 -8.84 -9.32 -10.52
C ASP A 307 -8.64 -10.83 -10.45
N LEU A 308 -7.46 -11.26 -10.01
CA LEU A 308 -7.13 -12.68 -9.85
C LEU A 308 -7.41 -13.16 -8.42
N GLU A 309 -8.02 -14.34 -8.32
CA GLU A 309 -8.32 -14.94 -7.03
C GLU A 309 -7.05 -15.45 -6.33
N LYS A 310 -6.59 -14.69 -5.33
CA LYS A 310 -5.51 -15.11 -4.41
C LYS A 310 -4.28 -15.62 -5.18
N ALA A 311 -3.88 -14.91 -6.23
CA ALA A 311 -2.83 -15.33 -7.17
C ALA A 311 -1.51 -15.72 -6.49
N PHE A 312 -1.09 -14.99 -5.45
CA PHE A 312 0.10 -15.33 -4.66
C PHE A 312 -0.02 -16.68 -3.93
N ASP A 313 -1.20 -17.00 -3.41
CA ASP A 313 -1.41 -18.18 -2.57
C ASP A 313 -1.64 -19.45 -3.39
N ARG A 314 -2.12 -19.32 -4.65
CA ARG A 314 -2.54 -20.46 -5.49
C ARG A 314 -1.57 -20.85 -6.60
N GLY A 315 -0.51 -20.09 -6.85
CA GLY A 315 0.44 -20.36 -7.94
C GLY A 315 1.05 -21.79 -7.86
N PRO A 316 0.87 -22.66 -8.87
CA PRO A 316 1.45 -24.00 -8.89
C PRO A 316 2.97 -23.96 -9.02
N ARG A 317 3.67 -24.62 -8.10
CA ARG A 317 5.14 -24.60 -8.05
C ARG A 317 5.80 -25.31 -9.22
N GLY A 318 5.22 -26.41 -9.71
CA GLY A 318 5.72 -27.12 -10.89
C GLY A 318 5.79 -26.22 -12.12
N ILE A 319 4.73 -25.42 -12.36
CA ILE A 319 4.69 -24.45 -13.46
C ILE A 319 5.72 -23.34 -13.24
N LEU A 320 5.86 -22.85 -12.00
CA LEU A 320 6.84 -21.82 -11.66
C LEU A 320 8.29 -22.25 -11.96
N TRP A 321 8.63 -23.52 -11.78
CA TRP A 321 9.96 -24.03 -12.13
C TRP A 321 10.20 -23.96 -13.64
N GLY A 322 9.21 -24.36 -14.44
CA GLY A 322 9.25 -24.18 -15.89
C GLY A 322 9.32 -22.71 -16.29
N VAL A 323 8.68 -21.79 -15.56
CA VAL A 323 8.83 -20.35 -15.80
C VAL A 323 10.26 -19.88 -15.52
N LEU A 324 10.88 -20.32 -14.43
CA LEU A 324 12.27 -19.93 -14.14
C LEU A 324 13.23 -20.38 -15.25
N CYS A 325 13.03 -21.60 -15.74
CA CYS A 325 13.69 -22.15 -16.91
C CYS A 325 13.49 -21.25 -18.15
N ASP A 326 12.23 -20.94 -18.51
CA ASP A 326 11.91 -20.05 -19.64
C ASP A 326 12.60 -18.66 -19.55
N TYR A 327 12.89 -18.19 -18.33
CA TYR A 327 13.57 -16.92 -18.06
C TYR A 327 15.08 -17.07 -17.80
N GLY A 328 15.65 -18.22 -18.13
CA GLY A 328 17.09 -18.48 -18.14
C GLY A 328 17.70 -18.81 -16.79
N VAL A 329 16.91 -19.26 -15.81
CA VAL A 329 17.40 -19.71 -14.50
C VAL A 329 17.41 -21.23 -14.47
N TRP A 330 18.62 -21.81 -14.40
CA TRP A 330 18.87 -23.25 -14.50
C TRP A 330 19.79 -23.75 -13.39
N GLY A 331 20.08 -25.06 -13.39
CA GLY A 331 21.12 -25.69 -12.58
C GLY A 331 21.01 -25.44 -11.07
N SER A 332 22.14 -25.14 -10.44
CA SER A 332 22.24 -24.93 -8.99
C SER A 332 21.36 -23.80 -8.48
N LEU A 333 21.17 -22.72 -9.25
CA LEU A 333 20.32 -21.60 -8.84
C LEU A 333 18.84 -22.02 -8.78
N LEU A 334 18.37 -22.77 -9.78
CA LEU A 334 17.01 -23.32 -9.77
C LEU A 334 16.84 -24.30 -8.60
N ARG A 335 17.80 -25.19 -8.37
CA ARG A 335 17.79 -26.15 -7.24
C ARG A 335 17.74 -25.43 -5.89
N ALA A 336 18.55 -24.40 -5.71
CA ALA A 336 18.56 -23.57 -4.50
C ALA A 336 17.21 -22.87 -4.26
N VAL A 337 16.56 -22.40 -5.31
CA VAL A 337 15.21 -21.81 -5.21
C VAL A 337 14.19 -22.88 -4.84
N ARG A 338 14.20 -24.04 -5.51
CA ARG A 338 13.29 -25.15 -5.22
C ARG A 338 13.37 -25.61 -3.77
N SER A 339 14.59 -25.68 -3.21
CA SER A 339 14.82 -26.05 -1.81
C SER A 339 14.07 -25.16 -0.81
N LEU A 340 13.82 -23.88 -1.14
CA LEU A 340 13.03 -22.97 -0.31
C LEU A 340 11.55 -23.31 -0.28
N TYR A 341 11.04 -24.09 -1.22
CA TYR A 341 9.62 -24.34 -1.38
C TYR A 341 9.23 -25.80 -1.17
N GLU A 342 10.03 -26.79 -1.57
CA GLU A 342 9.65 -28.23 -1.56
C GLU A 342 9.12 -28.76 -0.22
N GLN A 343 9.78 -28.46 0.90
CA GLN A 343 9.40 -28.95 2.24
C GLN A 343 8.82 -27.84 3.14
N SER A 344 8.11 -26.88 2.54
CA SER A 344 7.55 -25.74 3.28
C SER A 344 6.50 -26.19 4.30
N ARG A 345 6.63 -25.70 5.54
CA ARG A 345 5.60 -25.82 6.58
C ARG A 345 5.17 -24.43 7.05
N SER A 346 3.95 -24.31 7.55
CA SER A 346 3.46 -23.07 8.15
C SER A 346 2.68 -23.33 9.42
N LEU A 347 2.63 -22.32 10.28
CA LEU A 347 1.70 -22.23 11.41
C LEU A 347 1.06 -20.85 11.40
N VAL A 348 -0.13 -20.72 11.98
CA VAL A 348 -0.84 -19.44 12.10
C VAL A 348 -0.58 -18.83 13.48
N ARG A 349 -0.30 -17.53 13.52
CA ARG A 349 -0.14 -16.76 14.77
C ARG A 349 -1.17 -15.64 14.89
N ILE A 350 -1.99 -15.71 15.93
CA ILE A 350 -3.07 -14.75 16.22
C ILE A 350 -3.09 -14.42 17.71
N ALA A 351 -3.18 -13.13 18.02
CA ALA A 351 -3.27 -12.62 19.40
C ALA A 351 -2.18 -13.14 20.37
N GLY A 352 -1.06 -13.64 19.86
CA GLY A 352 0.04 -14.21 20.65
C GLY A 352 0.08 -15.74 20.65
N SER A 353 -1.04 -16.40 20.35
CA SER A 353 -1.14 -17.87 20.24
C SER A 353 -0.67 -18.36 18.87
N LYS A 354 -0.13 -19.59 18.83
CA LYS A 354 0.37 -20.28 17.62
C LYS A 354 -0.44 -21.56 17.42
N SER A 355 -0.87 -21.84 16.19
CA SER A 355 -1.48 -23.12 15.83
C SER A 355 -0.41 -24.21 15.68
N ASP A 356 -0.87 -25.44 15.49
CA ASP A 356 -0.01 -26.52 14.99
C ASP A 356 0.52 -26.21 13.59
N LEU A 357 1.61 -26.90 13.25
CA LEU A 357 2.21 -26.89 11.92
C LEU A 357 1.34 -27.65 10.92
N PHE A 358 1.30 -27.15 9.69
CA PHE A 358 0.72 -27.81 8.53
C PHE A 358 1.65 -27.67 7.31
N PRO A 359 1.64 -28.63 6.37
CA PRO A 359 2.43 -28.53 5.15
C PRO A 359 1.89 -27.45 4.21
N VAL A 360 2.73 -26.94 3.31
CA VAL A 360 2.35 -25.95 2.30
C VAL A 360 2.86 -26.41 0.93
N HIS A 361 1.96 -26.81 0.04
CA HIS A 361 2.29 -27.43 -1.24
C HIS A 361 2.25 -26.47 -2.42
N VAL A 362 1.40 -25.44 -2.39
CA VAL A 362 1.31 -24.45 -3.48
C VAL A 362 1.68 -23.05 -3.02
N GLY A 363 1.67 -22.12 -3.98
CA GLY A 363 1.78 -20.70 -3.72
C GLY A 363 3.19 -20.23 -3.35
N LEU A 364 3.30 -18.91 -3.37
CA LEU A 364 4.48 -18.15 -2.97
C LEU A 364 4.28 -17.57 -1.58
N ARG A 365 5.33 -17.61 -0.75
CA ARG A 365 5.29 -17.10 0.62
C ARG A 365 5.16 -15.57 0.63
N GLN A 366 4.01 -15.03 1.04
CA GLN A 366 3.78 -13.58 1.06
C GLN A 366 4.57 -12.91 2.21
N GLY A 367 5.70 -12.28 1.90
CA GLY A 367 6.64 -11.73 2.88
C GLY A 367 8.07 -12.25 2.73
N CYS A 368 8.26 -13.26 1.88
CA CYS A 368 9.58 -13.66 1.39
C CYS A 368 10.12 -12.61 0.41
N PRO A 369 11.40 -12.21 0.49
CA PRO A 369 12.02 -11.27 -0.44
C PRO A 369 12.11 -11.78 -1.88
N LEU A 370 12.14 -13.10 -2.07
CA LEU A 370 12.22 -13.75 -3.40
C LEU A 370 10.84 -13.87 -4.07
N SER A 371 9.75 -13.98 -3.31
CA SER A 371 8.41 -14.19 -3.90
C SER A 371 7.97 -13.10 -4.89
N PRO A 372 8.23 -11.79 -4.71
CA PRO A 372 7.80 -10.77 -5.67
C PRO A 372 8.37 -10.97 -7.07
N ILE A 373 9.67 -11.29 -7.19
CA ILE A 373 10.30 -11.50 -8.50
C ILE A 373 9.76 -12.77 -9.18
N LEU A 374 9.57 -13.85 -8.42
CA LEU A 374 8.97 -15.09 -8.91
C LEU A 374 7.54 -14.88 -9.40
N PHE A 375 6.78 -14.04 -8.70
CA PHE A 375 5.41 -13.72 -9.07
C PHE A 375 5.33 -12.91 -10.36
N ILE A 376 6.17 -11.89 -10.53
CA ILE A 376 6.09 -11.04 -11.73
C ILE A 376 6.55 -11.75 -13.00
N ILE A 377 7.54 -12.66 -12.94
CA ILE A 377 7.92 -13.47 -14.12
C ILE A 377 6.81 -14.46 -14.49
N PHE A 378 6.09 -14.98 -13.50
CA PHE A 378 4.94 -15.85 -13.72
C PHE A 378 3.81 -15.10 -14.43
N MET A 379 3.47 -13.90 -13.94
CA MET A 379 2.47 -13.03 -14.57
C MET A 379 2.91 -12.54 -15.96
N ASP A 380 4.21 -12.23 -16.14
CA ASP A 380 4.78 -11.84 -17.43
C ASP A 380 4.67 -12.99 -18.45
N ARG A 381 4.91 -14.24 -18.04
CA ARG A 381 4.74 -15.41 -18.91
C ARG A 381 3.29 -15.58 -19.37
N ILE A 382 2.33 -15.46 -18.46
CA ILE A 382 0.89 -15.52 -18.79
C ILE A 382 0.55 -14.42 -19.78
N SER A 383 0.97 -13.18 -19.49
CA SER A 383 0.73 -12.04 -20.37
C SER A 383 1.30 -12.29 -21.76
N ARG A 384 2.57 -12.70 -21.85
CA ARG A 384 3.26 -13.00 -23.12
C ARG A 384 2.55 -14.06 -23.95
N ARG A 385 2.09 -15.15 -23.33
CA ARG A 385 1.39 -16.23 -24.02
C ARG A 385 -0.04 -15.86 -24.42
N SER A 386 -0.65 -14.90 -23.73
CA SER A 386 -1.98 -14.38 -24.06
C SER A 386 -2.00 -13.32 -25.17
N GLN A 387 -0.82 -12.85 -25.61
CA GLN A 387 -0.72 -11.82 -26.65
C GLN A 387 -1.33 -12.30 -27.97
N GLY A 388 -2.02 -11.38 -28.64
CA GLY A 388 -2.54 -11.58 -29.99
C GLY A 388 -2.36 -10.30 -30.79
N THR A 389 -3.14 -10.14 -31.85
CA THR A 389 -3.13 -8.97 -32.74
C THR A 389 -4.16 -7.91 -32.31
N GLU A 390 -4.66 -8.01 -31.08
CA GLU A 390 -5.62 -7.08 -30.50
C GLU A 390 -4.91 -6.11 -29.55
N GLY A 391 -5.38 -4.86 -29.54
CA GLY A 391 -4.86 -3.85 -28.64
C GLY A 391 -5.41 -2.47 -29.00
N VAL A 392 -4.79 -1.45 -28.42
CA VAL A 392 -4.99 -0.06 -28.85
C VAL A 392 -3.72 0.40 -29.54
N CYS A 393 -3.83 0.77 -30.81
CA CYS A 393 -2.72 1.37 -31.55
C CYS A 393 -2.50 2.82 -31.09
N PHE A 394 -1.29 3.10 -30.60
CA PHE A 394 -0.91 4.42 -30.13
C PHE A 394 0.54 4.72 -30.56
N GLY A 395 0.73 5.68 -31.47
CA GLY A 395 2.06 6.03 -31.98
C GLY A 395 2.77 4.90 -32.72
N GLY A 396 2.03 4.07 -33.46
CA GLY A 396 2.59 2.92 -34.19
C GLY A 396 2.89 1.70 -33.32
N ARG A 397 2.59 1.75 -32.01
CA ARG A 397 2.71 0.62 -31.10
C ARG A 397 1.33 0.11 -30.69
N GLU A 398 1.20 -1.20 -30.61
CA GLU A 398 -0.02 -1.84 -30.12
C GLU A 398 0.10 -2.11 -28.62
N ILE A 399 -0.78 -1.50 -27.83
CA ILE A 399 -0.83 -1.67 -26.37
C ILE A 399 -2.04 -2.54 -26.03
N SER A 400 -1.80 -3.81 -25.73
CA SER A 400 -2.84 -4.81 -25.45
C SER A 400 -3.08 -5.00 -23.95
N SER A 401 -2.06 -4.80 -23.12
CA SER A 401 -2.19 -4.98 -21.67
C SER A 401 -1.22 -4.10 -20.88
N LEU A 402 -1.59 -3.79 -19.63
CA LEU A 402 -0.75 -3.12 -18.63
C LEU A 402 -0.83 -3.92 -17.33
N LEU A 403 0.32 -4.32 -16.79
CA LEU A 403 0.42 -5.14 -15.60
C LEU A 403 1.17 -4.41 -14.48
N PHE A 404 0.63 -4.47 -13.27
CA PHE A 404 1.34 -4.08 -12.06
C PHE A 404 1.18 -5.20 -11.04
N ALA A 405 2.08 -6.19 -11.13
CA ALA A 405 1.93 -7.46 -10.43
C ALA A 405 0.59 -8.14 -10.78
N ASP A 406 -0.35 -8.23 -9.83
CA ASP A 406 -1.66 -8.86 -9.98
C ASP A 406 -2.74 -7.92 -10.55
N ASP A 407 -2.53 -6.60 -10.50
CA ASP A 407 -3.43 -5.62 -11.11
C ASP A 407 -3.19 -5.60 -12.63
N VAL A 408 -4.12 -6.17 -13.42
CA VAL A 408 -4.02 -6.27 -14.89
C VAL A 408 -5.13 -5.47 -15.57
N VAL A 409 -4.77 -4.73 -16.61
CA VAL A 409 -5.72 -4.05 -17.51
C VAL A 409 -5.50 -4.55 -18.92
N LEU A 410 -6.52 -5.15 -19.53
CA LEU A 410 -6.55 -5.47 -20.95
C LEU A 410 -7.22 -4.35 -21.72
N LEU A 411 -6.67 -4.01 -22.89
CA LEU A 411 -7.10 -2.88 -23.73
C LEU A 411 -7.38 -3.38 -25.15
N ALA A 412 -8.46 -2.90 -25.76
CA ALA A 412 -8.69 -3.08 -27.20
C ALA A 412 -9.52 -1.93 -27.79
N SER A 413 -9.40 -1.74 -29.11
CA SER A 413 -10.22 -0.78 -29.84
C SER A 413 -11.67 -1.24 -30.02
N LEU A 414 -11.95 -2.55 -30.02
CA LEU A 414 -13.29 -3.12 -30.18
C LEU A 414 -13.66 -4.07 -29.01
N SER A 415 -14.96 -4.16 -28.71
CA SER A 415 -15.49 -5.05 -27.67
C SER A 415 -15.20 -6.54 -27.97
N GLN A 416 -15.32 -6.95 -29.23
CA GLN A 416 -15.04 -8.34 -29.66
C GLN A 416 -13.56 -8.69 -29.49
N ASP A 417 -12.68 -7.75 -29.83
CA ASP A 417 -11.23 -7.90 -29.68
C ASP A 417 -10.85 -8.04 -28.21
N LEU A 418 -11.45 -7.23 -27.34
CA LEU A 418 -11.26 -7.34 -25.89
C LEU A 418 -11.75 -8.69 -25.35
N GLN A 419 -12.89 -9.19 -25.83
CA GLN A 419 -13.39 -10.51 -25.45
C GLN A 419 -12.44 -11.63 -25.86
N ARG A 420 -11.82 -11.57 -27.05
CA ARG A 420 -10.81 -12.54 -27.49
C ARG A 420 -9.55 -12.47 -26.64
N ALA A 421 -9.04 -11.26 -26.38
CA ALA A 421 -7.90 -11.05 -25.51
C ALA A 421 -8.15 -11.57 -24.08
N LEU A 422 -9.33 -11.28 -23.52
CA LEU A 422 -9.76 -11.78 -22.21
C LEU A 422 -9.88 -13.32 -22.21
N GLY A 423 -10.42 -13.91 -23.28
CA GLY A 423 -10.53 -15.35 -23.42
C GLY A 423 -9.17 -16.05 -23.41
N ARG A 424 -8.19 -15.55 -24.19
CA ARG A 424 -6.82 -16.08 -24.18
C ARG A 424 -6.14 -15.90 -22.83
N PHE A 425 -6.29 -14.72 -22.22
CA PHE A 425 -5.73 -14.46 -20.90
C PHE A 425 -6.33 -15.38 -19.83
N ALA A 426 -7.65 -15.63 -19.89
CA ALA A 426 -8.33 -16.56 -18.99
C ALA A 426 -7.85 -18.01 -19.18
N ALA A 427 -7.69 -18.46 -20.43
CA ALA A 427 -7.18 -19.79 -20.73
C ALA A 427 -5.73 -19.98 -20.22
N GLU A 428 -4.86 -18.99 -20.42
CA GLU A 428 -3.48 -19.04 -19.89
C GLU A 428 -3.45 -18.99 -18.36
N CYS A 429 -4.32 -18.19 -17.73
CA CYS A 429 -4.48 -18.21 -16.27
C CYS A 429 -4.90 -19.61 -15.78
N GLU A 430 -5.85 -20.24 -16.45
CA GLU A 430 -6.35 -21.58 -16.11
C GLU A 430 -5.28 -22.66 -16.26
N ALA A 431 -4.56 -22.65 -17.37
CA ALA A 431 -3.42 -23.53 -17.58
C ALA A 431 -2.34 -23.31 -16.51
N ALA A 432 -2.23 -22.08 -16.01
CA ALA A 432 -1.33 -21.70 -14.92
C ALA A 432 -1.92 -21.95 -13.51
N GLY A 433 -3.09 -22.58 -13.37
CA GLY A 433 -3.74 -22.87 -12.08
C GLY A 433 -4.29 -21.64 -11.35
N MET A 434 -4.46 -20.52 -12.06
CA MET A 434 -5.06 -19.28 -11.57
C MET A 434 -6.50 -19.12 -12.05
N ARG A 435 -7.28 -18.33 -11.31
CA ARG A 435 -8.69 -18.05 -11.63
C ARG A 435 -8.97 -16.56 -11.61
N ILE A 436 -9.67 -16.08 -12.64
CA ILE A 436 -10.20 -14.71 -12.69
C ILE A 436 -11.44 -14.62 -11.80
N SER A 437 -11.50 -13.61 -10.94
CA SER A 437 -12.65 -13.30 -10.11
C SER A 437 -13.68 -12.51 -10.92
N THR A 438 -14.71 -13.18 -11.45
CA THR A 438 -15.78 -12.55 -12.25
C THR A 438 -16.54 -11.46 -11.48
N SER A 439 -16.74 -11.66 -10.18
CA SER A 439 -17.42 -10.70 -9.28
C SER A 439 -16.63 -9.42 -8.96
N LYS A 440 -15.34 -9.36 -9.28
CA LYS A 440 -14.46 -8.22 -8.98
C LYS A 440 -13.77 -7.64 -10.20
N SER A 441 -13.72 -8.43 -11.28
CA SER A 441 -13.23 -7.96 -12.57
C SER A 441 -14.34 -7.14 -13.20
N GLU A 442 -13.99 -5.97 -13.74
CA GLU A 442 -14.96 -4.99 -14.23
C GLU A 442 -14.58 -4.56 -15.65
N ALA A 443 -15.58 -4.41 -16.51
CA ALA A 443 -15.44 -3.85 -17.85
C ALA A 443 -15.70 -2.34 -17.81
N MET A 444 -14.96 -1.56 -18.61
CA MET A 444 -15.21 -0.12 -18.76
C MET A 444 -14.92 0.29 -20.20
N VAL A 445 -15.76 1.17 -20.75
CA VAL A 445 -15.56 1.72 -22.09
C VAL A 445 -15.36 3.22 -22.00
N LEU A 446 -14.29 3.71 -22.60
CA LEU A 446 -14.12 5.14 -22.87
C LEU A 446 -14.60 5.41 -24.29
N SER A 447 -15.68 6.17 -24.43
CA SER A 447 -16.26 6.56 -25.72
C SER A 447 -17.06 7.86 -25.59
N ARG A 448 -17.21 8.58 -26.70
CA ARG A 448 -18.06 9.79 -26.77
C ARG A 448 -19.56 9.47 -26.75
N LYS A 449 -19.91 8.24 -27.08
CA LYS A 449 -21.27 7.69 -27.00
C LYS A 449 -21.27 6.54 -26.00
N LYS A 450 -22.41 6.28 -25.38
CA LYS A 450 -22.55 5.09 -24.54
C LYS A 450 -22.44 3.86 -25.43
N VAL A 451 -21.57 2.94 -25.06
CA VAL A 451 -21.29 1.70 -25.79
C VAL A 451 -21.34 0.55 -24.79
N ASP A 452 -22.06 -0.50 -25.14
CA ASP A 452 -22.12 -1.71 -24.33
C ASP A 452 -20.92 -2.62 -24.66
N CYS A 453 -20.32 -3.19 -23.62
CA CYS A 453 -19.19 -4.10 -23.71
C CYS A 453 -19.47 -5.34 -22.85
N PRO A 454 -20.34 -6.25 -23.33
CA PRO A 454 -20.62 -7.49 -22.62
C PRO A 454 -19.40 -8.40 -22.71
N LEU A 455 -18.69 -8.56 -21.59
CA LEU A 455 -17.56 -9.48 -21.48
C LEU A 455 -17.95 -10.69 -20.66
N ARG A 456 -17.54 -11.87 -21.09
CA ARG A 456 -17.80 -13.14 -20.41
C ARG A 456 -16.51 -13.89 -20.10
N VAL A 457 -16.48 -14.51 -18.92
CA VAL A 457 -15.46 -15.46 -18.50
C VAL A 457 -16.20 -16.68 -17.95
N ARG A 458 -15.96 -17.88 -18.53
CA ARG A 458 -16.68 -19.12 -18.17
C ARG A 458 -18.21 -19.00 -18.22
N GLY A 459 -18.73 -18.25 -19.18
CA GLY A 459 -20.17 -18.02 -19.35
C GLY A 459 -20.77 -16.92 -18.46
N GLU A 460 -20.10 -16.53 -17.37
CA GLU A 460 -20.52 -15.44 -16.48
C GLU A 460 -20.19 -14.07 -17.07
N LEU A 461 -21.14 -13.14 -16.99
CA LEU A 461 -20.99 -11.77 -17.46
C LEU A 461 -20.23 -10.91 -16.44
N LEU A 462 -19.22 -10.17 -16.90
CA LEU A 462 -18.53 -9.19 -16.08
C LEU A 462 -19.37 -7.90 -15.96
N PRO A 463 -19.43 -7.29 -14.76
CA PRO A 463 -20.09 -5.99 -14.58
C PRO A 463 -19.39 -4.90 -15.40
N GLN A 464 -20.17 -4.15 -16.19
CA GLN A 464 -19.70 -2.94 -16.86
C GLN A 464 -19.91 -1.73 -15.94
N VAL A 465 -18.87 -0.93 -15.75
CA VAL A 465 -18.84 0.23 -14.85
C VAL A 465 -18.47 1.52 -15.59
N GLU A 466 -18.92 2.65 -15.07
CA GLU A 466 -18.58 3.99 -15.56
C GLU A 466 -17.33 4.56 -14.86
N GLU A 467 -16.95 3.99 -13.71
CA GLU A 467 -15.77 4.41 -12.96
C GLU A 467 -15.02 3.21 -12.38
N PHE A 468 -13.69 3.21 -12.50
CA PHE A 468 -12.85 2.16 -11.94
C PHE A 468 -11.66 2.74 -11.16
N LYS A 469 -11.27 2.12 -10.05
CA LYS A 469 -10.09 2.52 -9.26
C LYS A 469 -8.89 1.64 -9.60
N TYR A 470 -8.06 2.08 -10.53
CA TYR A 470 -6.81 1.41 -10.90
C TYR A 470 -5.60 2.04 -10.20
N LEU A 471 -4.76 1.23 -9.53
CA LEU A 471 -3.55 1.65 -8.80
C LEU A 471 -3.75 2.88 -7.89
N GLY A 472 -4.94 3.02 -7.30
CA GLY A 472 -5.28 4.16 -6.44
C GLY A 472 -5.90 5.37 -7.16
N VAL A 473 -5.86 5.46 -8.49
CA VAL A 473 -6.46 6.56 -9.25
C VAL A 473 -7.82 6.14 -9.80
N LEU A 474 -8.80 7.03 -9.73
CA LEU A 474 -10.12 6.82 -10.32
C LEU A 474 -10.08 7.22 -11.80
N PHE A 475 -10.39 6.26 -12.67
CA PHE A 475 -10.66 6.48 -14.09
C PHE A 475 -12.17 6.51 -14.31
N THR A 476 -12.61 7.25 -15.32
CA THR A 476 -14.01 7.40 -15.69
C THR A 476 -14.16 7.12 -17.18
N SER A 477 -15.31 6.61 -17.61
CA SER A 477 -15.66 6.42 -19.03
C SER A 477 -15.58 7.72 -19.84
N GLU A 478 -15.80 8.87 -19.20
CA GLU A 478 -15.64 10.19 -19.81
C GLU A 478 -14.19 10.70 -19.87
N GLY A 479 -13.25 10.06 -19.19
CA GLY A 479 -11.85 10.49 -19.10
C GLY A 479 -11.62 11.78 -18.31
N LYS A 480 -12.52 12.17 -17.40
CA LYS A 480 -12.40 13.40 -16.58
C LYS A 480 -11.72 13.15 -15.24
N THR A 481 -10.85 14.08 -14.82
CA THR A 481 -10.06 14.00 -13.56
C THR A 481 -10.75 14.64 -12.35
N GLU A 482 -11.82 15.42 -12.54
CA GLU A 482 -12.45 16.19 -11.46
C GLU A 482 -12.98 15.30 -10.32
N ARG A 483 -13.60 14.16 -10.66
CA ARG A 483 -14.14 13.21 -9.67
C ARG A 483 -13.02 12.62 -8.81
N GLN A 484 -11.86 12.32 -9.41
CA GLN A 484 -10.68 11.87 -8.68
C GLN A 484 -10.19 12.94 -7.67
N VAL A 485 -10.10 14.20 -8.08
CA VAL A 485 -9.66 15.29 -7.18
C VAL A 485 -10.65 15.48 -6.03
N HIS A 486 -11.95 15.44 -6.32
CA HIS A 486 -12.98 15.52 -5.27
C HIS A 486 -12.84 14.37 -4.26
N ARG A 487 -12.67 13.14 -4.73
CA ARG A 487 -12.43 11.96 -3.88
C ARG A 487 -11.20 12.12 -3.01
N ARG A 488 -10.10 12.65 -3.55
CA ARG A 488 -8.84 12.88 -2.82
C ARG A 488 -8.99 13.93 -1.72
N ILE A 489 -9.68 15.02 -2.01
CA ILE A 489 -10.06 16.03 -1.01
C ILE A 489 -10.93 15.41 0.08
N GLY A 490 -11.91 14.58 -0.30
CA GLY A 490 -12.78 13.86 0.64
C GLY A 490 -12.00 12.92 1.57
N ALA A 491 -11.06 12.14 1.02
CA ALA A 491 -10.22 11.23 1.79
C ALA A 491 -9.28 11.97 2.76
N ALA A 492 -8.64 13.05 2.30
CA ALA A 492 -7.79 13.88 3.14
C ALA A 492 -8.60 14.55 4.27
N SER A 493 -9.78 15.08 3.94
CA SER A 493 -10.72 15.64 4.91
C SER A 493 -11.20 14.60 5.94
N ALA A 494 -11.49 13.37 5.52
CA ALA A 494 -11.87 12.27 6.43
C ALA A 494 -10.72 11.91 7.38
N ALA A 495 -9.50 11.80 6.87
CA ALA A 495 -8.32 11.55 7.69
C ALA A 495 -8.14 12.65 8.75
N MET A 496 -8.34 13.92 8.40
CA MET A 496 -8.22 15.02 9.36
C MET A 496 -9.36 15.09 10.36
N ARG A 497 -10.60 14.80 9.94
CA ARG A 497 -11.74 14.71 10.86
C ARG A 497 -11.49 13.68 11.96
N SER A 498 -10.88 12.53 11.63
CA SER A 498 -10.52 11.51 12.62
C SER A 498 -9.52 11.98 13.68
N LEU A 499 -8.68 12.97 13.34
CA LEU A 499 -7.67 13.54 14.22
C LEU A 499 -8.07 14.91 14.81
N TYR A 500 -9.24 15.41 14.46
CA TYR A 500 -9.62 16.80 14.73
C TYR A 500 -9.62 17.10 16.23
N ARG A 501 -10.36 16.32 17.02
CA ARG A 501 -10.49 16.51 18.48
C ARG A 501 -9.24 16.12 19.26
N SER A 502 -8.49 15.13 18.79
CA SER A 502 -7.36 14.56 19.51
C SER A 502 -6.03 15.23 19.18
N VAL A 503 -5.94 15.97 18.08
CA VAL A 503 -4.68 16.58 17.62
C VAL A 503 -4.90 18.01 17.14
N VAL A 504 -5.74 18.22 16.13
CA VAL A 504 -5.73 19.47 15.34
C VAL A 504 -6.08 20.69 16.22
N VAL A 505 -7.08 20.56 17.08
CA VAL A 505 -7.55 21.67 17.95
C VAL A 505 -6.92 21.68 19.34
N LYS A 506 -6.02 20.73 19.64
CA LYS A 506 -5.40 20.63 20.97
C LYS A 506 -4.42 21.76 21.19
N ARG A 507 -4.55 22.52 22.27
CA ARG A 507 -3.69 23.68 22.54
C ARG A 507 -2.30 23.25 23.00
N GLU A 508 -2.25 22.11 23.66
CA GLU A 508 -1.06 21.50 24.27
C GLU A 508 -0.09 20.96 23.21
N LEU A 509 -0.59 20.67 22.01
CA LEU A 509 0.23 20.27 20.87
C LEU A 509 0.79 21.47 20.13
N SER A 510 2.10 21.44 19.90
CA SER A 510 2.79 22.49 19.16
C SER A 510 2.30 22.56 17.71
N ARG A 511 2.38 23.76 17.13
CA ARG A 511 2.14 23.96 15.69
C ARG A 511 3.04 23.04 14.85
N LYS A 512 4.29 22.81 15.29
CA LYS A 512 5.25 21.89 14.65
C LYS A 512 4.74 20.45 14.60
N ALA A 513 4.20 19.92 15.70
CA ALA A 513 3.62 18.58 15.75
C ALA A 513 2.40 18.46 14.81
N LYS A 514 1.50 19.45 14.83
CA LYS A 514 0.32 19.51 13.94
C LYS A 514 0.70 19.56 12.46
N LEU A 515 1.70 20.38 12.11
CA LEU A 515 2.21 20.49 10.75
C LEU A 515 2.97 19.24 10.29
N SER A 516 3.59 18.49 11.21
CA SER A 516 4.19 17.18 10.88
C SER A 516 3.12 16.18 10.41
N ILE A 517 1.95 16.18 11.05
CA ILE A 517 0.79 15.37 10.63
C ILE A 517 0.23 15.85 9.28
N TYR A 518 0.16 17.16 9.06
CA TYR A 518 -0.21 17.73 7.76
C TYR A 518 0.69 17.20 6.64
N ARG A 519 2.01 17.34 6.82
CA ARG A 519 3.01 16.95 5.82
C ARG A 519 3.06 15.44 5.59
N SER A 520 2.83 14.63 6.62
CA SER A 520 3.00 13.16 6.54
C SER A 520 1.72 12.39 6.23
N ILE A 521 0.54 12.98 6.46
CA ILE A 521 -0.76 12.32 6.26
C ILE A 521 -1.63 13.10 5.27
N TYR A 522 -1.89 14.38 5.54
CA TYR A 522 -2.84 15.15 4.74
C TYR A 522 -2.35 15.35 3.31
N VAL A 523 -1.14 15.90 3.15
CA VAL A 523 -0.56 16.21 1.84
C VAL A 523 -0.46 14.94 0.97
N PRO A 524 0.15 13.81 1.40
CA PRO A 524 0.23 12.61 0.57
C PRO A 524 -1.13 11.98 0.24
N THR A 525 -2.12 12.12 1.14
CA THR A 525 -3.48 11.59 0.88
C THR A 525 -4.17 12.37 -0.24
N LEU A 526 -4.04 13.70 -0.21
CA LEU A 526 -4.64 14.60 -1.19
C LEU A 526 -3.91 14.53 -2.53
N THR A 527 -2.58 14.57 -2.54
CA THR A 527 -1.78 14.71 -3.78
C THR A 527 -1.49 13.39 -4.49
N TYR A 528 -2.02 12.24 -4.09
CA TYR A 528 -1.71 11.01 -4.81
C TYR A 528 -2.24 11.03 -6.26
N GLY A 529 -1.34 10.89 -7.24
CA GLY A 529 -1.64 10.89 -8.68
C GLY A 529 -1.77 12.29 -9.32
N HIS A 530 -1.40 13.34 -8.59
CA HIS A 530 -1.50 14.73 -9.05
C HIS A 530 -0.58 15.10 -10.22
N GLU A 531 0.49 14.32 -10.42
CA GLU A 531 1.40 14.43 -11.55
C GLU A 531 0.66 14.35 -12.89
N LEU A 532 -0.49 13.68 -12.92
CA LEU A 532 -1.34 13.45 -14.09
C LEU A 532 -2.47 14.48 -14.26
N TRP A 533 -2.66 15.39 -13.30
CA TRP A 533 -3.82 16.27 -13.32
C TRP A 533 -3.66 17.44 -14.28
N ILE A 534 -4.67 17.64 -15.13
CA ILE A 534 -4.88 18.91 -15.82
C ILE A 534 -5.66 19.83 -14.86
N MET A 535 -5.01 20.88 -14.36
CA MET A 535 -5.59 21.74 -13.32
C MET A 535 -6.46 22.84 -13.92
N THR A 536 -7.78 22.74 -13.70
CA THR A 536 -8.70 23.86 -13.94
C THR A 536 -8.70 24.84 -12.77
N GLU A 537 -9.11 26.09 -13.00
CA GLU A 537 -9.24 27.08 -11.92
C GLU A 537 -10.19 26.61 -10.81
N ARG A 538 -11.31 25.98 -11.19
CA ARG A 538 -12.23 25.36 -10.22
C ARG A 538 -11.54 24.32 -9.33
N MET A 539 -10.68 23.47 -9.91
CA MET A 539 -9.92 22.49 -9.15
C MET A 539 -8.90 23.16 -8.23
N ARG A 540 -8.18 24.17 -8.72
CA ARG A 540 -7.22 24.96 -7.93
C ARG A 540 -7.90 25.59 -6.70
N SER A 541 -9.03 26.27 -6.88
CA SER A 541 -9.79 26.87 -5.79
C SER A 541 -10.24 25.84 -4.75
N ARG A 542 -10.69 24.65 -5.18
CA ARG A 542 -11.13 23.59 -4.25
C ARG A 542 -9.97 23.01 -3.44
N ILE A 543 -8.80 22.79 -4.06
CA ILE A 543 -7.60 22.32 -3.35
C ILE A 543 -7.13 23.36 -2.35
N GLN A 544 -7.08 24.64 -2.76
CA GLN A 544 -6.72 25.75 -1.88
C GLN A 544 -7.70 25.87 -0.71
N ALA A 545 -9.01 25.79 -0.96
CA ALA A 545 -10.01 25.81 0.09
C ALA A 545 -9.83 24.64 1.08
N ALA A 546 -9.54 23.44 0.59
CA ALA A 546 -9.31 22.27 1.42
C ALA A 546 -8.04 22.42 2.28
N GLU A 547 -6.91 22.83 1.69
CA GLU A 547 -5.67 23.15 2.41
C GLU A 547 -5.93 24.19 3.51
N MET A 548 -6.54 25.33 3.15
CA MET A 548 -6.76 26.44 4.08
C MET A 548 -7.74 26.07 5.19
N SER A 549 -8.70 25.18 4.92
CA SER A 549 -9.57 24.60 5.94
C SER A 549 -8.75 23.96 7.06
N PHE A 550 -7.66 23.27 6.73
CA PHE A 550 -6.78 22.66 7.72
C PHE A 550 -5.85 23.68 8.38
N LEU A 551 -5.14 24.49 7.58
CA LEU A 551 -4.12 25.42 8.08
C LEU A 551 -4.71 26.47 9.03
N ARG A 552 -5.90 27.02 8.73
CA ARG A 552 -6.57 27.97 9.63
C ARG A 552 -6.85 27.37 11.01
N ARG A 553 -7.27 26.11 11.08
CA ARG A 553 -7.52 25.42 12.36
C ARG A 553 -6.24 25.23 13.16
N VAL A 554 -5.12 24.93 12.51
CA VAL A 554 -3.80 24.84 13.17
C VAL A 554 -3.37 26.21 13.71
N ALA A 555 -3.64 27.28 12.96
CA ALA A 555 -3.39 28.66 13.38
C ALA A 555 -4.41 29.19 14.41
N GLY A 556 -5.49 28.46 14.71
CA GLY A 556 -6.56 28.92 15.61
C GLY A 556 -7.50 29.95 14.99
N ARG A 557 -7.52 30.08 13.67
CA ARG A 557 -8.27 31.07 12.91
C ARG A 557 -9.61 30.54 12.40
N THR A 558 -10.60 31.43 12.34
CA THR A 558 -11.90 31.21 11.72
C THR A 558 -12.05 32.00 10.42
N LEU A 559 -13.13 31.76 9.67
CA LEU A 559 -13.48 32.58 8.51
C LEU A 559 -13.87 34.01 8.90
N ARG A 560 -14.32 34.23 10.16
CA ARG A 560 -14.76 35.55 10.64
C ARG A 560 -13.59 36.50 10.83
N ASP A 561 -12.39 35.97 11.05
CA ASP A 561 -11.18 36.75 11.27
C ASP A 561 -10.69 37.46 9.99
N ARG A 562 -11.26 37.11 8.82
CA ARG A 562 -10.97 37.72 7.50
C ARG A 562 -9.48 37.79 7.13
N VAL A 563 -8.65 36.92 7.71
CA VAL A 563 -7.20 36.91 7.43
C VAL A 563 -6.90 36.27 6.08
N ARG A 564 -6.05 36.93 5.28
CA ARG A 564 -5.61 36.44 3.97
C ARG A 564 -4.91 35.08 4.09
N SER A 565 -5.08 34.26 3.06
CA SER A 565 -4.52 32.90 3.03
C SER A 565 -2.98 32.90 2.97
N SER A 566 -2.37 33.91 2.34
CA SER A 566 -0.91 34.12 2.30
C SER A 566 -0.34 34.30 3.71
N VAL A 567 -0.92 35.22 4.50
CA VAL A 567 -0.49 35.52 5.87
C VAL A 567 -0.53 34.27 6.76
N THR A 568 -1.57 33.45 6.63
CA THR A 568 -1.68 32.19 7.40
C THR A 568 -0.59 31.18 7.02
N ARG A 569 -0.21 31.11 5.75
CA ARG A 569 0.85 30.22 5.27
C ARG A 569 2.22 30.68 5.72
N GLU A 570 2.47 31.99 5.65
CA GLU A 570 3.70 32.63 6.10
C GLU A 570 3.92 32.41 7.61
N GLU A 571 2.91 32.69 8.44
CA GLU A 571 2.97 32.44 9.89
C GLU A 571 3.28 30.97 10.23
N LEU A 572 2.76 30.03 9.44
CA LEU A 572 2.95 28.60 9.66
C LEU A 572 4.21 28.03 8.97
N GLY A 573 4.92 28.82 8.15
CA GLY A 573 6.02 28.34 7.33
C GLY A 573 5.61 27.19 6.39
N VAL A 574 4.45 27.33 5.74
CA VAL A 574 3.88 26.31 4.84
C VAL A 574 3.81 26.83 3.41
N GLU A 575 4.54 26.17 2.51
CA GLU A 575 4.43 26.40 1.07
C GLU A 575 3.02 26.06 0.55
N PRO A 576 2.44 26.85 -0.38
CA PRO A 576 1.16 26.53 -1.00
C PRO A 576 1.14 25.12 -1.61
N LEU A 577 0.11 24.33 -1.30
CA LEU A 577 -0.02 22.97 -1.83
C LEU A 577 -0.06 22.91 -3.36
N LEU A 578 -0.64 23.95 -4.00
CA LEU A 578 -0.65 24.06 -5.46
C LEU A 578 0.76 24.19 -6.05
N LEU A 579 1.66 24.91 -5.38
CA LEU A 579 3.06 25.03 -5.80
C LEU A 579 3.77 23.68 -5.74
N ARG A 580 3.54 22.92 -4.65
CA ARG A 580 4.05 21.55 -4.54
C ARG A 580 3.52 20.63 -5.66
N ILE A 581 2.25 20.82 -6.05
CA ILE A 581 1.62 20.04 -7.12
C ILE A 581 2.30 20.33 -8.46
N GLU A 582 2.38 21.62 -8.82
CA GLU A 582 3.01 22.08 -10.06
C GLU A 582 4.48 21.64 -10.16
N ARG A 583 5.25 21.76 -9.07
CA ARG A 583 6.65 21.31 -9.02
C ARG A 583 6.77 19.81 -9.30
N SER A 584 5.83 18.99 -8.83
CA SER A 584 5.87 17.54 -9.06
C SER A 584 5.45 17.17 -10.48
N GLN A 585 4.51 17.90 -11.08
CA GLN A 585 4.13 17.75 -12.50
C GLN A 585 5.32 18.08 -13.42
N LEU A 586 6.02 19.18 -13.16
CA LEU A 586 7.22 19.57 -13.92
C LEU A 586 8.39 18.61 -13.67
N ARG A 587 8.54 18.09 -12.44
CA ARG A 587 9.51 17.01 -12.16
C ARG A 587 9.22 15.77 -13.00
N TRP A 588 7.94 15.38 -13.11
CA TRP A 588 7.51 14.26 -13.94
C TRP A 588 7.76 14.52 -15.43
N LEU A 589 7.45 15.73 -15.93
CA LEU A 589 7.77 16.14 -17.31
C LEU A 589 9.25 15.93 -17.63
N GLY A 590 10.15 16.48 -16.81
CA GLY A 590 11.58 16.30 -17.04
C GLY A 590 12.00 14.82 -16.97
N HIS A 591 11.34 14.01 -16.13
CA HIS A 591 11.61 12.58 -16.10
C HIS A 591 11.22 11.87 -17.40
N LEU A 592 10.08 12.23 -18.01
CA LEU A 592 9.64 11.68 -19.30
C LEU A 592 10.62 11.99 -20.44
N PHE A 593 11.11 13.23 -20.55
CA PHE A 593 12.12 13.59 -21.56
C PHE A 593 13.40 12.78 -21.42
N ARG A 594 13.83 12.53 -20.17
CA ARG A 594 15.03 11.74 -19.86
C ARG A 594 14.81 10.23 -19.84
N MET A 595 13.61 9.72 -20.15
CA MET A 595 13.38 8.27 -20.20
C MET A 595 14.11 7.66 -21.41
N PRO A 596 14.87 6.56 -21.22
CA PRO A 596 15.52 5.87 -22.33
C PRO A 596 14.50 5.29 -23.31
N PRO A 597 14.89 5.06 -24.58
CA PRO A 597 14.07 4.38 -25.57
C PRO A 597 13.57 3.02 -25.07
N GLY A 598 12.37 2.63 -25.51
CA GLY A 598 11.71 1.39 -25.11
C GLY A 598 10.90 1.48 -23.81
N ARG A 599 11.05 2.56 -23.03
CA ARG A 599 10.20 2.81 -21.84
C ARG A 599 8.81 3.24 -22.27
N LEU A 600 7.80 2.43 -21.96
CA LEU A 600 6.43 2.63 -22.44
C LEU A 600 5.85 4.03 -22.14
N PRO A 601 6.03 4.63 -20.94
CA PRO A 601 5.57 6.00 -20.66
C PRO A 601 6.26 7.07 -21.52
N GLY A 602 7.54 6.87 -21.85
CA GLY A 602 8.32 7.77 -22.71
C GLY A 602 7.88 7.66 -24.16
N GLU A 603 7.64 6.44 -24.64
CA GLU A 603 7.11 6.19 -25.99
C GLU A 603 5.73 6.84 -26.19
N VAL A 604 4.78 6.63 -25.27
CA VAL A 604 3.44 7.24 -25.37
C VAL A 604 3.44 8.76 -25.12
N PHE A 605 4.48 9.30 -24.50
CA PHE A 605 4.66 10.75 -24.37
C PHE A 605 5.06 11.41 -25.69
N ARG A 606 5.98 10.78 -26.43
CA ARG A 606 6.48 11.24 -27.74
C ARG A 606 5.50 10.93 -28.88
N ALA A 607 4.74 9.86 -28.73
CA ALA A 607 3.74 9.41 -29.69
C ALA A 607 2.56 10.38 -29.87
N CYS A 608 2.06 10.41 -31.11
CA CYS A 608 0.77 11.00 -31.48
C CYS A 608 -0.20 9.89 -31.90
N PRO A 609 -1.47 9.92 -31.45
CA PRO A 609 -2.48 9.01 -31.96
C PRO A 609 -2.77 9.27 -33.44
N THR A 610 -3.14 8.23 -34.16
CA THR A 610 -3.52 8.28 -35.57
C THR A 610 -5.03 8.49 -35.72
N GLY A 611 -5.47 9.37 -36.63
CA GLY A 611 -6.89 9.55 -36.96
C GLY A 611 -7.26 11.00 -37.28
N ARG A 612 -8.55 11.25 -37.55
CA ARG A 612 -9.10 12.60 -37.74
C ARG A 612 -9.73 13.13 -36.45
N ARG A 613 -9.36 14.35 -36.05
CA ARG A 613 -9.97 15.02 -34.90
C ARG A 613 -11.38 15.50 -35.27
N PRO A 614 -12.39 15.27 -34.42
CA PRO A 614 -13.73 15.83 -34.65
C PRO A 614 -13.75 17.35 -34.53
N ARG A 615 -14.75 17.98 -35.16
CA ARG A 615 -14.98 19.43 -35.07
C ARG A 615 -15.34 19.86 -33.64
N GLY A 616 -14.90 21.06 -33.24
CA GLY A 616 -15.15 21.66 -31.92
C GLY A 616 -13.87 21.91 -31.11
N ARG A 617 -14.01 22.52 -29.94
CA ARG A 617 -12.88 22.81 -29.05
C ARG A 617 -12.36 21.53 -28.39
N PRO A 618 -11.11 21.08 -28.66
CA PRO A 618 -10.56 19.90 -28.02
C PRO A 618 -10.30 20.16 -26.53
N ARG A 619 -10.26 19.07 -25.74
CA ARG A 619 -9.80 19.14 -24.35
C ARG A 619 -8.30 19.48 -24.34
N THR A 620 -7.87 20.27 -23.37
CA THR A 620 -6.44 20.55 -23.17
C THR A 620 -5.72 19.24 -22.86
N ARG A 621 -4.65 18.92 -23.60
CA ARG A 621 -3.84 17.75 -23.31
C ARG A 621 -3.02 17.97 -22.06
N TRP A 622 -2.66 16.90 -21.36
CA TRP A 622 -1.71 16.97 -20.26
C TRP A 622 -0.38 17.62 -20.71
N ARG A 623 0.16 17.21 -21.88
CA ARG A 623 1.40 17.79 -22.42
C ARG A 623 1.29 19.30 -22.61
N ASP A 624 0.25 19.78 -23.28
CA ASP A 624 0.02 21.21 -23.52
C ASP A 624 -0.11 21.99 -22.21
N TYR A 625 -0.82 21.41 -21.22
CA TYR A 625 -0.97 22.01 -19.90
C TYR A 625 0.39 22.15 -19.19
N VAL A 626 1.22 21.10 -19.17
CA VAL A 626 2.48 21.13 -18.43
C VAL A 626 3.57 21.91 -19.17
N SER A 627 3.57 21.92 -20.50
CA SER A 627 4.44 22.80 -21.31
C SER A 627 4.11 24.27 -21.05
N ARG A 628 2.83 24.65 -21.05
CA ARG A 628 2.41 26.00 -20.66
C ARG A 628 2.79 26.33 -19.21
N LEU A 629 2.68 25.36 -18.30
CA LEU A 629 3.11 25.54 -16.92
C LEU A 629 4.63 25.79 -16.82
N ALA A 630 5.45 25.10 -17.63
CA ALA A 630 6.88 25.32 -17.68
C ALA A 630 7.20 26.73 -18.18
N TRP A 631 6.55 27.19 -19.26
CA TRP A 631 6.67 28.57 -19.74
C TRP A 631 6.25 29.60 -18.67
N GLU A 632 5.02 29.48 -18.14
CA GLU A 632 4.45 30.43 -17.16
C GLU A 632 5.27 30.52 -15.85
N ARG A 633 5.98 29.46 -15.46
CA ARG A 633 6.63 29.36 -14.13
C ARG A 633 8.16 29.41 -14.19
N LEU A 634 8.75 28.95 -15.28
CA LEU A 634 10.20 28.81 -15.45
C LEU A 634 10.73 29.63 -16.64
N GLY A 635 9.85 30.20 -17.48
CA GLY A 635 10.26 30.92 -18.69
C GLY A 635 10.82 30.04 -19.79
N VAL A 636 10.68 28.71 -19.70
CA VAL A 636 11.22 27.77 -20.69
C VAL A 636 10.20 27.55 -21.81
N PRO A 637 10.49 27.96 -23.06
CA PRO A 637 9.57 27.81 -24.17
C PRO A 637 9.41 26.34 -24.57
N PRO A 638 8.26 25.95 -25.17
CA PRO A 638 8.00 24.55 -25.54
C PRO A 638 9.07 23.91 -26.41
N GLU A 639 9.66 24.68 -27.32
CA GLU A 639 10.74 24.32 -28.25
C GLU A 639 12.07 23.99 -27.54
N GLU A 640 12.38 24.65 -26.43
CA GLU A 640 13.60 24.40 -25.64
C GLU A 640 13.40 23.33 -24.55
N LEU A 641 12.17 22.87 -24.33
CA LEU A 641 11.87 21.95 -23.22
C LEU A 641 12.67 20.66 -23.28
N GLU A 642 12.90 20.11 -24.46
CA GLU A 642 13.64 18.85 -24.62
C GLU A 642 15.11 19.02 -24.21
N GLU A 643 15.77 20.08 -24.67
CA GLU A 643 17.15 20.42 -24.33
C GLU A 643 17.29 20.70 -22.82
N VAL A 644 16.46 21.62 -22.30
CA VAL A 644 16.53 22.05 -20.90
C VAL A 644 16.13 20.94 -19.93
N CYS A 645 15.15 20.10 -20.28
CA CYS A 645 14.80 18.93 -19.46
C CYS A 645 15.83 17.80 -19.60
N GLY A 646 16.57 17.74 -20.72
CA GLY A 646 17.65 16.78 -20.93
C GLY A 646 18.72 16.90 -19.86
N ASP A 647 19.10 18.13 -19.50
CA ASP A 647 20.00 18.39 -18.39
C ASP A 647 19.28 18.27 -17.03
N ARG A 648 19.68 17.25 -16.27
CA ARG A 648 19.08 16.95 -14.96
C ARG A 648 19.39 18.02 -13.90
N GLU A 649 20.57 18.61 -13.91
CA GLU A 649 21.00 19.57 -12.89
C GLU A 649 20.40 20.95 -13.18
N VAL A 650 20.37 21.38 -14.44
CA VAL A 650 19.67 22.59 -14.86
C VAL A 650 18.18 22.49 -14.50
N TRP A 651 17.51 21.40 -14.88
CA TRP A 651 16.09 21.22 -14.57
C TRP A 651 15.83 21.17 -13.05
N ARG A 652 16.70 20.52 -12.27
CA ARG A 652 16.57 20.48 -10.81
C ARG A 652 16.69 21.87 -10.20
N THR A 653 17.62 22.69 -10.70
CA THR A 653 17.85 24.06 -10.23
C THR A 653 16.64 24.93 -10.51
N LEU A 654 16.10 24.89 -11.74
CA LEU A 654 14.88 25.60 -12.11
C LEU A 654 13.69 25.23 -11.21
N LEU A 655 13.49 23.94 -10.94
CA LEU A 655 12.42 23.47 -10.04
C LEU A 655 12.62 23.91 -8.58
N GLY A 656 13.86 24.10 -8.15
CA GLY A 656 14.22 24.61 -6.83
C GLY A 656 13.86 26.09 -6.66
N LEU A 657 13.95 26.86 -7.75
CA LEU A 657 13.66 28.30 -7.77
C LEU A 657 12.19 28.64 -8.07
N LEU A 658 11.34 27.64 -8.29
CA LEU A 658 9.96 27.84 -8.73
C LEU A 658 9.15 28.69 -7.72
N PRO A 659 8.76 29.94 -8.06
CA PRO A 659 8.14 30.85 -7.11
C PRO A 659 6.69 30.45 -6.80
N PRO A 660 6.08 30.88 -5.68
CA PRO A 660 4.63 30.76 -5.51
C PRO A 660 3.86 31.65 -6.51
N ARG A 661 2.71 31.19 -7.03
CA ARG A 661 1.83 32.06 -7.82
C ARG A 661 1.36 33.22 -6.92
N PRO A 662 1.25 34.46 -7.43
CA PRO A 662 0.53 35.52 -6.74
C PRO A 662 -0.88 35.01 -6.41
N GLY A 663 -1.29 35.10 -5.14
CA GLY A 663 -2.65 34.72 -4.78
C GLY A 663 -3.66 35.59 -5.53
N PRO A 664 -4.85 35.08 -5.90
CA PRO A 664 -5.94 35.98 -6.28
C PRO A 664 -6.17 36.92 -5.10
N GLY A 665 -6.15 38.23 -5.39
CA GLY A 665 -6.22 39.33 -4.44
C GLY A 665 -7.28 39.13 -3.37
#